data_AF-A0A3E0NXZ3-F1
#
_entry.id   AF-A0A3E0NXZ3-F1
#
_cell.length_a   1.000
_cell.length_b   1.000
_cell.length_c   1.000
_cell.angle_alpha   90.00
_cell.angle_beta   90.00
_cell.angle_gamma   90.00
#
_symmetry.space_group_name_H-M   'P 1'
#
loop_
_entity.id
_entity.type
_entity.pdbx_description
1 polymer ?
#
loop_
_entity_poly.entity_id
_entity_poly.type
_entity_poly.pdbx_seq_one_letter_code
_entity_poly.pdbx_strand_id
1 'polypeptide(L)'
;MIDPTTGSNERPSAEDRDRARRAHLGALGEYLGDQLAPIQVASSVLWLLRHEAEETAAELRSWSHNQHSASQEELPIRVLYFHALRKLAVLGELGVVDEKLLRPFVDQLASTLVSFTPAQERSVLRRQLARLWDPDQAVSKVVELLHGAAGGEGAGAQVRTEDGHEQGGEAAGGDEAKASARPGRTPSAAAHLRRAKEPSSVNPDAAEAGSAAEPASGEDGATGRAQEAPSPRPASAAETEDLAAERGLRRLSLLFDRIESTHAQSAAGVPASGGASPIGETLVAAANAARSPHELRQQLARLQSAGLENVTFETLLEKLTAALPAWTVASNDLQAIGSPSLQAVRNVVRYSGSPGGELVRMQQVVRTAVRHANEAELGRSVTVLSLVDQLFQSSGVPHERREQLLEEEGRGLAIDTLLRLARTPENHIQLRAVLRAFPQTRAEGLVERLRSEGDRRSRHQIIELLLIHGQVVRSFVLRDLLEGASPLGDPPPWYVIRNAILLLRRIPADDGAPSEAEVDAVIHFADVEQPVAVCREALLYLGAAPQERAGDAIAGCLLALLRCGLDRDIEEGVADAVARLQILALRQLLQRPEPESHAVALDFLIKESRWQPAYTELLREFGRKPLFGDPASVRTLTEALDLTAQRKRFSGRLLARLRADASEERLRAIVSALARTPLPEVDRALAGLSGQGLGTETMHLVANTRKALAEQTLTPASPPSLTGDLQLFGMPGLLQTLEAQRTSGLLTLSGQESRDWAKLRLYQGELVDTVFGKRRGRSAFFHLMQHPFACRFELVVDEKPTAPMQEPGPITPLLLEALRRADELHQMRALVPGEQVLQPGDVTPTPPEGEDDGQLLRTLWVHIKTGLSAGSCETQADVDAWRVRRVLTHWLDTGAVRLAPSAALVVAIAN
;
A
#
# COMPACT_ATOMS: atom_id res chain seq x y z
N MET A 1 37.61 -29.01 -39.02
CA MET A 1 37.55 -30.39 -39.55
C MET A 1 37.26 -31.32 -38.39
N ILE A 2 35.99 -31.68 -38.21
CA ILE A 2 35.56 -32.75 -37.29
C ILE A 2 34.76 -33.71 -38.18
N ASP A 3 35.09 -34.98 -38.02
CA ASP A 3 34.80 -36.14 -38.88
C ASP A 3 33.29 -36.44 -39.00
N PRO A 4 32.70 -36.62 -40.21
CA PRO A 4 31.26 -36.80 -40.40
C PRO A 4 30.87 -38.27 -40.66
N THR A 5 31.43 -39.24 -39.94
CA THR A 5 31.07 -40.66 -40.14
C THR A 5 30.95 -41.46 -38.85
N THR A 6 29.88 -41.20 -38.09
CA THR A 6 29.16 -42.22 -37.30
C THR A 6 27.85 -41.61 -36.80
N GLY A 7 26.86 -41.52 -37.69
CA GLY A 7 25.48 -41.22 -37.35
C GLY A 7 24.60 -42.31 -37.91
N SER A 8 24.48 -43.41 -37.19
CA SER A 8 23.46 -44.44 -37.42
C SER A 8 22.09 -43.77 -37.35
N ASN A 9 21.51 -43.55 -38.52
CA ASN A 9 20.16 -43.01 -38.73
C ASN A 9 19.12 -44.11 -38.42
N GLU A 10 19.14 -44.65 -37.21
CA GLU A 10 18.06 -45.50 -36.70
C GLU A 10 16.91 -44.58 -36.29
N ARG A 11 15.83 -44.60 -37.06
CA ARG A 11 14.58 -43.94 -36.65
C ARG A 11 14.17 -44.55 -35.30
N PRO A 12 13.90 -43.74 -34.25
CA PRO A 12 13.50 -44.26 -32.96
C PRO A 12 12.28 -45.16 -33.11
N SER A 13 12.31 -46.33 -32.44
CA SER A 13 11.25 -47.33 -32.49
C SER A 13 9.93 -46.73 -31.99
N ALA A 14 8.78 -47.32 -32.35
CA ALA A 14 7.47 -46.84 -31.90
C ALA A 14 7.37 -46.80 -30.36
N GLU A 15 7.96 -47.80 -29.69
CA GLU A 15 8.00 -47.88 -28.23
C GLU A 15 8.86 -46.78 -27.59
N ASP A 16 9.96 -46.38 -28.23
CA ASP A 16 10.82 -45.29 -27.74
C ASP A 16 10.13 -43.93 -27.88
N ARG A 17 9.36 -43.74 -28.96
CA ARG A 17 8.53 -42.54 -29.14
C ARG A 17 7.42 -42.46 -28.09
N ASP A 18 6.77 -43.56 -27.79
CA ASP A 18 5.73 -43.64 -26.74
C ASP A 18 6.29 -43.40 -25.33
N ARG A 19 7.51 -43.85 -25.07
CA ARG A 19 8.20 -43.58 -23.80
C ARG A 19 8.57 -42.10 -23.68
N ALA A 20 9.17 -41.51 -24.72
CA ALA A 20 9.49 -40.09 -24.75
C ALA A 20 8.24 -39.23 -24.61
N ARG A 21 7.16 -39.60 -25.30
CA ARG A 21 5.85 -38.92 -25.23
C ARG A 21 5.33 -38.85 -23.79
N ARG A 22 5.29 -39.98 -23.08
CA ARG A 22 4.82 -40.03 -21.68
C ARG A 22 5.68 -39.19 -20.74
N ALA A 23 7.00 -39.14 -20.96
CA ALA A 23 7.89 -38.31 -20.16
C ALA A 23 7.60 -36.81 -20.35
N HIS A 24 7.36 -36.36 -21.60
CA HIS A 24 7.07 -34.95 -21.89
C HIS A 24 5.68 -34.52 -21.41
N LEU A 25 4.66 -35.40 -21.50
CA LEU A 25 3.33 -35.15 -20.92
C LEU A 25 3.37 -35.12 -19.39
N GLY A 26 4.14 -36.01 -18.75
CA GLY A 26 4.34 -36.00 -17.29
C GLY A 26 5.00 -34.70 -16.80
N ALA A 27 6.06 -34.24 -17.48
CA ALA A 27 6.70 -32.96 -17.18
C ALA A 27 5.75 -31.76 -17.36
N LEU A 28 4.84 -31.82 -18.34
CA LEU A 28 3.79 -30.80 -18.48
C LEU A 28 2.82 -30.84 -17.29
N GLY A 29 2.40 -32.02 -16.84
CA GLY A 29 1.56 -32.19 -15.64
C GLY A 29 2.20 -31.64 -14.36
N GLU A 30 3.49 -31.90 -14.15
CA GLU A 30 4.26 -31.38 -13.01
C GLU A 30 4.39 -29.84 -13.05
N TYR A 31 4.60 -29.27 -14.24
CA TYR A 31 4.59 -27.81 -14.42
C TYR A 31 3.23 -27.19 -14.09
N LEU A 32 2.15 -27.81 -14.55
CA LEU A 32 0.80 -27.34 -14.25
C LEU A 32 0.45 -27.45 -12.76
N GLY A 33 1.06 -28.39 -12.04
CA GLY A 33 0.99 -28.54 -10.59
C GLY A 33 1.99 -27.71 -9.78
N ASP A 34 2.70 -26.76 -10.40
CA ASP A 34 3.72 -25.90 -9.76
C ASP A 34 4.94 -26.64 -9.17
N GLN A 35 5.21 -27.86 -9.64
CA GLN A 35 6.36 -28.68 -9.21
C GLN A 35 7.60 -28.50 -10.11
N LEU A 36 7.41 -27.95 -11.32
CA LEU A 36 8.50 -27.60 -12.24
C LEU A 36 8.47 -26.10 -12.59
N ALA A 37 9.65 -25.51 -12.75
CA ALA A 37 9.78 -24.12 -13.20
C ALA A 37 9.58 -23.98 -14.72
N PRO A 38 9.16 -22.80 -15.23
CA PRO A 38 8.95 -22.55 -16.66
C PRO A 38 10.11 -22.96 -17.58
N ILE A 39 11.35 -22.70 -17.17
CA ILE A 39 12.55 -23.03 -17.97
C ILE A 39 12.81 -24.54 -18.04
N GLN A 40 12.38 -25.29 -17.03
CA GLN A 40 12.59 -26.73 -16.93
C GLN A 40 11.61 -27.51 -17.82
N VAL A 41 10.40 -26.98 -18.05
CA VAL A 41 9.39 -27.61 -18.91
C VAL A 41 9.55 -27.23 -20.40
N ALA A 42 10.36 -26.21 -20.71
CA ALA A 42 10.48 -25.62 -22.06
C ALA A 42 10.78 -26.64 -23.16
N SER A 43 11.72 -27.56 -22.91
CA SER A 43 12.10 -28.62 -23.85
C SER A 43 10.96 -29.61 -24.10
N SER A 44 10.17 -29.93 -23.07
CA SER A 44 8.98 -30.78 -23.18
C SER A 44 7.87 -30.12 -23.97
N VAL A 45 7.62 -28.81 -23.76
CA VAL A 45 6.63 -28.06 -24.54
C VAL A 45 7.05 -27.92 -26.00
N LEU A 46 8.33 -27.63 -26.28
CA LEU A 46 8.86 -27.61 -27.64
C LEU A 46 8.77 -28.96 -28.35
N TRP A 47 8.88 -30.06 -27.60
CA TRP A 47 8.66 -31.40 -28.12
C TRP A 47 7.18 -31.65 -28.44
N LEU A 48 6.27 -31.27 -27.54
CA LEU A 48 4.82 -31.42 -27.72
C LEU A 48 4.27 -30.55 -28.86
N LEU A 49 4.86 -29.38 -29.11
CA LEU A 49 4.54 -28.52 -30.26
C LEU A 49 4.73 -29.20 -31.62
N ARG A 50 5.54 -30.27 -31.68
CA ARG A 50 5.80 -31.06 -32.89
C ARG A 50 4.87 -32.28 -33.01
N HIS A 51 3.94 -32.47 -32.07
CA HIS A 51 3.03 -33.60 -31.98
C HIS A 51 1.56 -33.12 -31.92
N GLU A 52 0.60 -34.05 -31.97
CA GLU A 52 -0.82 -33.72 -32.10
C GLU A 52 -1.40 -33.10 -30.80
N ALA A 53 -2.11 -31.97 -30.94
CA ALA A 53 -2.70 -31.22 -29.84
C ALA A 53 -3.80 -32.00 -29.08
N GLU A 54 -4.45 -32.99 -29.72
CA GLU A 54 -5.51 -33.78 -29.09
C GLU A 54 -5.01 -34.58 -27.87
N GLU A 55 -3.80 -35.13 -27.94
CA GLU A 55 -3.22 -35.93 -26.86
C GLU A 55 -2.79 -35.05 -25.69
N THR A 56 -2.26 -33.85 -25.98
CA THR A 56 -1.95 -32.86 -24.94
C THR A 56 -3.24 -32.36 -24.28
N ALA A 57 -4.34 -32.20 -25.02
CA ALA A 57 -5.64 -31.87 -24.46
C ALA A 57 -6.23 -33.01 -23.59
N ALA A 58 -5.95 -34.27 -23.92
CA ALA A 58 -6.32 -35.42 -23.10
C ALA A 58 -5.56 -35.43 -21.75
N GLU A 59 -4.27 -35.09 -21.77
CA GLU A 59 -3.48 -34.95 -20.54
C GLU A 59 -3.97 -33.78 -19.67
N LEU A 60 -4.28 -32.63 -20.28
CA LEU A 60 -4.87 -31.48 -19.59
C LEU A 60 -6.21 -31.84 -18.92
N ARG A 61 -6.99 -32.73 -19.53
CA ARG A 61 -8.22 -33.26 -18.93
C ARG A 61 -7.93 -34.17 -17.75
N SER A 62 -6.99 -35.11 -17.90
CA SER A 62 -6.56 -36.01 -16.83
C SER A 62 -6.07 -35.23 -15.61
N TRP A 63 -5.20 -34.24 -15.83
CA TRP A 63 -4.74 -33.32 -14.80
C TRP A 63 -5.89 -32.56 -14.14
N SER A 64 -6.82 -31.99 -14.91
CA SER A 64 -7.96 -31.24 -14.36
C SER A 64 -8.87 -32.12 -13.50
N HIS A 65 -9.06 -33.39 -13.87
CA HIS A 65 -9.86 -34.33 -13.10
C HIS A 65 -9.18 -34.68 -11.77
N ASN A 66 -7.86 -34.91 -11.79
CA ASN A 66 -7.07 -35.16 -10.58
C ASN A 66 -7.06 -33.96 -9.63
N GLN A 67 -6.98 -32.73 -10.16
CA GLN A 67 -7.06 -31.51 -9.34
C GLN A 67 -8.47 -31.28 -8.77
N HIS A 68 -9.51 -31.57 -9.56
CA HIS A 68 -10.90 -31.48 -9.10
C HIS A 68 -11.20 -32.52 -8.00
N SER A 69 -10.63 -33.72 -8.09
CA SER A 69 -10.78 -34.77 -7.06
C SER A 69 -9.93 -34.54 -5.80
N ALA A 70 -8.84 -33.78 -5.88
CA ALA A 70 -7.94 -33.49 -4.75
C ALA A 70 -8.33 -32.24 -3.94
N SER A 71 -9.16 -31.35 -4.51
CA SER A 71 -9.62 -30.11 -3.86
C SER A 71 -10.81 -30.35 -2.93
N GLN A 72 -10.81 -29.73 -1.74
CA GLN A 72 -11.97 -29.73 -0.83
C GLN A 72 -13.11 -28.78 -1.29
N GLU A 73 -12.81 -27.83 -2.19
CA GLU A 73 -13.79 -26.97 -2.86
C GLU A 73 -14.03 -27.43 -4.30
N GLU A 74 -15.30 -27.59 -4.71
CA GLU A 74 -15.70 -27.97 -6.07
C GLU A 74 -15.43 -26.82 -7.07
N LEU A 75 -14.20 -26.71 -7.55
CA LEU A 75 -13.85 -25.73 -8.59
C LEU A 75 -14.45 -26.12 -9.95
N PRO A 76 -15.12 -25.21 -10.67
CA PRO A 76 -15.65 -25.50 -12.00
C PRO A 76 -14.55 -25.86 -13.02
N ILE A 77 -14.79 -26.87 -13.86
CA ILE A 77 -13.82 -27.37 -14.84
C ILE A 77 -13.30 -26.27 -15.78
N ARG A 78 -14.14 -25.28 -16.13
CA ARG A 78 -13.71 -24.12 -16.94
C ARG A 78 -12.54 -23.35 -16.32
N VAL A 79 -12.47 -23.27 -14.99
CA VAL A 79 -11.43 -22.53 -14.26
C VAL A 79 -10.10 -23.26 -14.40
N LEU A 80 -10.12 -24.59 -14.26
CA LEU A 80 -8.93 -25.45 -14.40
C LEU A 80 -8.39 -25.43 -15.83
N TYR A 81 -9.26 -25.49 -16.85
CA TYR A 81 -8.83 -25.39 -18.25
C TYR A 81 -8.26 -24.02 -18.61
N PHE A 82 -8.90 -22.94 -18.15
CA PHE A 82 -8.36 -21.59 -18.35
C PHE A 82 -6.99 -21.45 -17.67
N HIS A 83 -6.86 -21.95 -16.44
CA HIS A 83 -5.61 -21.90 -15.69
C HIS A 83 -4.47 -22.65 -16.41
N ALA A 84 -4.73 -23.86 -16.90
CA ALA A 84 -3.71 -24.65 -17.58
C ALA A 84 -3.24 -24.00 -18.90
N LEU A 85 -4.18 -23.49 -19.70
CA LEU A 85 -3.86 -22.76 -20.93
C LEU A 85 -3.15 -21.42 -20.65
N ARG A 86 -3.46 -20.77 -19.51
CA ARG A 86 -2.77 -19.55 -19.08
C ARG A 86 -1.32 -19.84 -18.71
N LYS A 87 -1.05 -20.92 -17.97
CA LYS A 87 0.32 -21.35 -17.66
C LYS A 87 1.13 -21.62 -18.93
N LEU A 88 0.52 -22.27 -19.92
CA LEU A 88 1.17 -22.43 -21.23
C LEU A 88 1.43 -21.07 -21.91
N ALA A 89 0.46 -20.16 -21.95
CA ALA A 89 0.64 -18.83 -22.54
C ALA A 89 1.77 -18.02 -21.88
N VAL A 90 1.96 -18.16 -20.56
CA VAL A 90 3.06 -17.52 -19.81
C VAL A 90 4.44 -17.96 -20.32
N LEU A 91 4.61 -19.18 -20.86
CA LEU A 91 5.88 -19.60 -21.47
C LEU A 91 6.23 -18.76 -22.71
N GLY A 92 5.22 -18.34 -23.47
CA GLY A 92 5.36 -17.41 -24.60
C GLY A 92 5.69 -16.00 -24.14
N GLU A 93 4.97 -15.49 -23.12
CA GLU A 93 5.18 -14.15 -22.56
C GLU A 93 6.56 -13.97 -21.92
N LEU A 94 7.07 -15.01 -21.26
CA LEU A 94 8.41 -15.02 -20.66
C LEU A 94 9.52 -15.24 -21.71
N GLY A 95 9.18 -15.46 -22.98
CA GLY A 95 10.14 -15.75 -24.05
C GLY A 95 10.86 -17.09 -23.89
N VAL A 96 10.33 -17.99 -23.06
CA VAL A 96 10.89 -19.33 -22.80
C VAL A 96 10.62 -20.27 -23.99
N VAL A 97 9.47 -20.08 -24.63
CA VAL A 97 9.09 -20.72 -25.91
C VAL A 97 8.65 -19.59 -26.85
N ASP A 98 9.03 -19.66 -28.13
CA ASP A 98 8.62 -18.64 -29.11
C ASP A 98 7.08 -18.58 -29.20
N GLU A 99 6.52 -17.41 -28.86
CA GLU A 99 5.08 -17.15 -28.88
C GLU A 99 4.46 -17.47 -30.25
N LYS A 100 5.19 -17.22 -31.35
CA LYS A 100 4.70 -17.49 -32.72
C LYS A 100 4.46 -18.98 -32.96
N LEU A 101 5.22 -19.85 -32.29
CA LEU A 101 5.06 -21.30 -32.37
C LEU A 101 4.02 -21.79 -31.37
N LEU A 102 3.98 -21.19 -30.18
CA LEU A 102 3.13 -21.61 -29.08
C LEU A 102 1.65 -21.23 -29.27
N ARG A 103 1.39 -20.05 -29.85
CA ARG A 103 0.03 -19.52 -29.96
C ARG A 103 -0.91 -20.36 -30.83
N PRO A 104 -0.53 -20.81 -32.04
CA PRO A 104 -1.38 -21.70 -32.83
C PRO A 104 -1.71 -23.02 -32.12
N PHE A 105 -0.74 -23.56 -31.38
CA PHE A 105 -0.92 -24.80 -30.62
C PHE A 105 -1.87 -24.61 -29.43
N VAL A 106 -1.71 -23.53 -28.66
CA VAL A 106 -2.60 -23.19 -27.55
C VAL A 106 -4.02 -22.90 -28.04
N ASP A 107 -4.18 -22.26 -29.21
CA ASP A 107 -5.49 -22.03 -29.82
C ASP A 107 -6.17 -23.35 -30.25
N GLN A 108 -5.39 -24.31 -30.75
CA GLN A 108 -5.88 -25.67 -31.07
C GLN A 108 -6.28 -26.45 -29.81
N LEU A 109 -5.49 -26.36 -28.73
CA LEU A 109 -5.83 -26.94 -27.43
C LEU A 109 -7.10 -26.31 -26.85
N ALA A 110 -7.21 -24.98 -26.92
CA ALA A 110 -8.36 -24.21 -26.47
C ALA A 110 -9.65 -24.67 -27.18
N SER A 111 -9.62 -24.81 -28.51
CA SER A 111 -10.76 -25.32 -29.28
C SER A 111 -11.18 -26.72 -28.81
N THR A 112 -10.20 -27.60 -28.60
CA THR A 112 -10.41 -28.99 -28.19
C THR A 112 -10.99 -29.06 -26.76
N LEU A 113 -10.43 -28.31 -25.80
CA LEU A 113 -10.90 -28.26 -24.41
C LEU A 113 -12.31 -27.65 -24.26
N VAL A 114 -12.66 -26.66 -25.08
CA VAL A 114 -14.03 -26.11 -25.12
C VAL A 114 -15.05 -27.18 -25.52
N SER A 115 -14.68 -28.13 -26.39
CA SER A 115 -15.57 -29.24 -26.77
C SER A 115 -15.86 -30.19 -25.58
N PHE A 116 -14.88 -30.36 -24.69
CA PHE A 116 -14.96 -31.21 -23.49
C PHE A 116 -15.54 -30.50 -22.26
N THR A 117 -15.80 -29.20 -22.35
CA THR A 117 -16.40 -28.41 -21.27
C THR A 117 -17.93 -28.59 -21.27
N PRO A 118 -18.61 -28.67 -20.11
CA PRO A 118 -20.07 -28.74 -20.03
C PRO A 118 -20.77 -27.61 -20.78
N ALA A 119 -21.92 -27.89 -21.40
CA ALA A 119 -22.60 -26.96 -22.32
C ALA A 119 -22.92 -25.59 -21.68
N GLN A 120 -23.25 -25.55 -20.39
CA GLN A 120 -23.54 -24.32 -19.66
C GLN A 120 -22.32 -23.39 -19.52
N GLU A 121 -21.10 -23.93 -19.60
CA GLU A 121 -19.85 -23.21 -19.30
C GLU A 121 -19.05 -22.81 -20.55
N ARG A 122 -19.34 -23.40 -21.71
CA ARG A 122 -18.60 -23.19 -22.96
C ARG A 122 -18.55 -21.72 -23.40
N SER A 123 -19.65 -20.98 -23.25
CA SER A 123 -19.72 -19.57 -23.66
C SER A 123 -18.88 -18.66 -22.76
N VAL A 124 -18.75 -19.01 -21.48
CA VAL A 124 -17.91 -18.29 -20.51
C VAL A 124 -16.43 -18.59 -20.80
N LEU A 125 -16.06 -19.86 -20.97
CA LEU A 125 -14.69 -20.26 -21.28
C LEU A 125 -14.20 -19.65 -22.60
N ARG A 126 -15.02 -19.64 -23.67
CA ARG A 126 -14.66 -18.97 -24.95
C ARG A 126 -14.34 -17.48 -24.77
N ARG A 127 -15.11 -16.77 -23.95
CA ARG A 127 -14.86 -15.35 -23.65
C ARG A 127 -13.57 -15.13 -22.86
N GLN A 128 -13.24 -16.06 -21.96
CA GLN A 128 -11.98 -16.01 -21.20
C GLN A 128 -10.78 -16.32 -22.10
N LEU A 129 -10.88 -17.36 -22.94
CA LEU A 129 -9.81 -17.75 -23.87
C LEU A 129 -9.55 -16.72 -24.97
N ALA A 130 -10.57 -15.97 -25.40
CA ALA A 130 -10.39 -14.83 -26.31
C ALA A 130 -9.47 -13.72 -25.75
N ARG A 131 -9.18 -13.74 -24.44
CA ARG A 131 -8.33 -12.78 -23.72
C ARG A 131 -7.09 -13.44 -23.10
N LEU A 132 -6.75 -14.66 -23.50
CA LEU A 132 -5.69 -15.46 -22.89
C LEU A 132 -4.29 -14.81 -22.97
N TRP A 133 -4.05 -14.07 -24.05
CA TRP A 133 -2.79 -13.40 -24.39
C TRP A 133 -2.76 -11.91 -24.01
N ASP A 134 -3.72 -11.44 -23.22
CA ASP A 134 -3.79 -10.05 -22.77
C ASP A 134 -2.98 -9.88 -21.45
N PRO A 135 -1.83 -9.18 -21.46
CA PRO A 135 -0.93 -9.09 -20.31
C PRO A 135 -1.51 -8.28 -19.13
N ASP A 136 -2.56 -7.47 -19.35
CA ASP A 136 -3.15 -6.60 -18.33
C ASP A 136 -4.03 -7.33 -17.30
N GLN A 137 -4.25 -8.65 -17.42
CA GLN A 137 -5.04 -9.44 -16.45
C GLN A 137 -4.23 -10.41 -15.57
N ALA A 138 -2.90 -10.35 -15.59
CA ALA A 138 -2.04 -11.46 -15.21
C ALA A 138 -2.08 -11.98 -13.76
N VAL A 139 -2.75 -11.35 -12.77
CA VAL A 139 -2.78 -11.91 -11.39
C VAL A 139 -4.11 -11.70 -10.65
N SER A 140 -4.88 -10.65 -10.93
CA SER A 140 -5.97 -10.21 -10.05
C SER A 140 -7.22 -11.11 -10.05
N LYS A 141 -7.54 -11.78 -11.16
CA LYS A 141 -8.83 -12.48 -11.29
C LYS A 141 -8.85 -13.94 -10.88
N VAL A 142 -7.70 -14.60 -10.79
CA VAL A 142 -7.63 -16.00 -10.30
C VAL A 142 -7.85 -16.02 -8.78
N VAL A 143 -7.39 -14.97 -8.07
CA VAL A 143 -7.61 -14.78 -6.63
C VAL A 143 -9.05 -14.35 -6.34
N GLU A 144 -9.66 -13.48 -7.15
CA GLU A 144 -11.09 -13.13 -7.01
C GLU A 144 -12.04 -14.31 -7.27
N LEU A 145 -11.69 -15.22 -8.19
CA LEU A 145 -12.50 -16.40 -8.49
C LEU A 145 -12.46 -17.46 -7.38
N LEU A 146 -11.42 -17.48 -6.55
CA LEU A 146 -11.32 -18.34 -5.35
C LEU A 146 -12.10 -17.77 -4.15
N HIS A 147 -12.47 -16.48 -4.17
CA HIS A 147 -13.21 -15.84 -3.07
C HIS A 147 -14.68 -15.48 -3.42
N GLY A 148 -15.15 -15.79 -4.63
CA GLY A 148 -16.48 -15.40 -5.12
C GLY A 148 -17.60 -16.45 -4.98
N ALA A 149 -17.35 -17.61 -4.38
CA ALA A 149 -18.33 -18.71 -4.32
C ALA A 149 -19.14 -18.79 -3.02
N ALA A 150 -19.07 -17.79 -2.13
CA ALA A 150 -19.88 -17.69 -0.92
C ALA A 150 -20.87 -16.51 -1.01
N GLY A 151 -21.91 -16.68 -1.81
CA GLY A 151 -22.95 -15.68 -2.01
C GLY A 151 -24.14 -16.23 -2.79
N GLY A 152 -24.62 -17.41 -2.37
CA GLY A 152 -25.78 -18.06 -2.95
C GLY A 152 -27.06 -17.27 -2.71
N GLU A 153 -27.79 -17.05 -3.79
CA GLU A 153 -29.13 -16.48 -3.89
C GLU A 153 -30.09 -17.09 -2.85
N GLY A 154 -30.54 -16.26 -1.91
CA GLY A 154 -31.67 -16.56 -1.03
C GLY A 154 -32.90 -15.80 -1.49
N ALA A 155 -33.75 -16.47 -2.27
CA ALA A 155 -35.11 -16.04 -2.55
C ALA A 155 -35.89 -15.87 -1.24
N GLY A 156 -36.30 -14.65 -0.92
CA GLY A 156 -37.14 -14.31 0.23
C GLY A 156 -38.29 -13.43 -0.23
N ALA A 157 -39.36 -14.07 -0.68
CA ALA A 157 -40.65 -13.43 -0.90
C ALA A 157 -41.20 -12.92 0.44
N GLN A 158 -41.44 -11.60 0.56
CA GLN A 158 -42.31 -11.06 1.59
C GLN A 158 -43.47 -10.32 0.92
N VAL A 159 -44.60 -11.01 1.00
CA VAL A 159 -45.97 -10.54 0.77
C VAL A 159 -46.23 -9.34 1.70
N ARG A 160 -46.53 -8.18 1.11
CA ARG A 160 -47.12 -7.04 1.82
C ARG A 160 -48.63 -7.23 1.88
N THR A 161 -49.14 -7.46 3.08
CA THR A 161 -50.55 -7.28 3.41
C THR A 161 -50.83 -5.80 3.69
N GLU A 162 -52.00 -5.38 3.22
CA GLU A 162 -52.66 -4.09 3.40
C GLU A 162 -52.92 -3.78 4.89
N ASP A 163 -52.81 -2.51 5.29
CA ASP A 163 -53.95 -1.73 5.81
C ASP A 163 -53.53 -0.37 6.41
N GLY A 164 -54.36 0.64 6.15
CA GLY A 164 -54.85 1.57 7.19
C GLY A 164 -54.20 2.94 7.36
N HIS A 165 -54.85 3.98 6.79
CA HIS A 165 -55.15 5.33 7.36
C HIS A 165 -53.98 6.14 7.98
N GLU A 166 -53.79 7.45 7.78
CA GLU A 166 -54.74 8.56 7.86
C GLU A 166 -54.03 9.90 7.50
N GLN A 167 -54.74 10.78 6.79
CA GLN A 167 -54.85 12.25 6.96
C GLN A 167 -53.65 13.15 7.37
N GLY A 168 -53.53 14.27 6.64
CA GLY A 168 -52.96 15.52 7.17
C GLY A 168 -52.30 16.38 6.09
N GLY A 169 -53.05 17.33 5.54
CA GLY A 169 -52.62 18.22 4.46
C GLY A 169 -51.95 19.53 4.90
N GLU A 170 -51.73 20.37 3.87
CA GLU A 170 -51.56 21.83 3.90
C GLU A 170 -50.29 22.39 4.60
N ALA A 171 -49.57 23.40 4.11
CA ALA A 171 -49.75 24.30 2.97
C ALA A 171 -48.45 25.10 2.73
N ALA A 172 -48.43 25.79 1.58
CA ALA A 172 -47.99 27.18 1.36
C ALA A 172 -46.66 27.46 0.63
N GLY A 173 -46.83 27.99 -0.60
CA GLY A 173 -46.06 29.09 -1.23
C GLY A 173 -44.82 28.66 -2.01
N GLY A 174 -44.70 28.80 -3.34
CA GLY A 174 -45.17 29.89 -4.21
C GLY A 174 -44.35 31.15 -3.92
N ASP A 175 -43.60 31.80 -4.83
CA ASP A 175 -43.79 31.90 -6.26
C ASP A 175 -42.54 32.52 -6.95
N GLU A 176 -42.53 32.33 -8.27
CA GLU A 176 -41.78 32.88 -9.41
C GLU A 176 -41.06 34.25 -9.27
N ALA A 177 -39.82 34.46 -9.73
CA ALA A 177 -39.28 34.55 -11.11
C ALA A 177 -39.38 35.93 -11.80
N LYS A 178 -38.35 36.20 -12.64
CA LYS A 178 -38.21 37.24 -13.71
C LYS A 178 -37.76 38.64 -13.27
N ALA A 179 -36.94 39.41 -14.00
CA ALA A 179 -36.22 39.21 -15.26
C ALA A 179 -35.17 40.34 -15.49
N SER A 180 -34.11 39.99 -16.23
CA SER A 180 -33.50 40.70 -17.39
C SER A 180 -33.21 42.21 -17.36
N ALA A 181 -31.92 42.57 -17.51
CA ALA A 181 -31.44 43.54 -18.50
C ALA A 181 -29.89 43.51 -18.67
N ARG A 182 -29.43 43.19 -19.89
CA ARG A 182 -28.11 43.49 -20.50
C ARG A 182 -28.18 44.89 -21.20
N PRO A 183 -27.15 45.46 -21.88
CA PRO A 183 -25.71 45.15 -22.00
C PRO A 183 -24.73 46.38 -22.01
N GLY A 184 -23.43 46.10 -21.91
CA GLY A 184 -22.40 46.59 -22.87
C GLY A 184 -21.65 47.91 -22.63
N ARG A 185 -20.32 47.85 -22.44
CA ARG A 185 -19.26 48.46 -23.28
C ARG A 185 -17.88 48.47 -22.59
N THR A 186 -16.87 47.97 -23.29
CA THR A 186 -15.41 48.21 -23.11
C THR A 186 -15.04 49.63 -23.61
N PRO A 187 -13.93 50.29 -23.17
CA PRO A 187 -12.57 49.97 -23.66
C PRO A 187 -11.35 50.29 -22.74
N SER A 188 -10.24 49.58 -23.00
CA SER A 188 -8.83 50.04 -23.16
C SER A 188 -8.08 50.96 -22.15
N ALA A 189 -6.94 50.42 -21.67
CA ALA A 189 -5.57 50.99 -21.53
C ALA A 189 -5.13 51.96 -20.40
N ALA A 190 -4.16 51.44 -19.62
CA ALA A 190 -2.84 52.00 -19.22
C ALA A 190 -2.64 53.12 -18.14
N ALA A 191 -1.76 52.75 -17.18
CA ALA A 191 -0.71 53.53 -16.48
C ALA A 191 -1.03 54.51 -15.31
N HIS A 192 -0.63 54.17 -14.08
CA HIS A 192 0.56 54.71 -13.36
C HIS A 192 0.55 54.48 -11.81
N LEU A 193 1.68 53.92 -11.32
CA LEU A 193 2.48 54.22 -10.10
C LEU A 193 1.86 54.41 -8.69
N ARG A 194 2.37 53.59 -7.74
CA ARG A 194 3.19 53.93 -6.50
C ARG A 194 3.13 52.70 -5.56
N ARG A 195 4.18 51.87 -5.34
CA ARG A 195 5.51 52.02 -4.70
C ARG A 195 5.47 52.43 -3.22
N ALA A 196 5.72 51.46 -2.34
CA ALA A 196 6.47 51.64 -1.10
C ALA A 196 7.37 50.41 -0.90
N LYS A 197 8.66 50.66 -0.70
CA LYS A 197 9.78 49.72 -0.55
C LYS A 197 10.49 50.06 0.76
N GLU A 198 11.08 49.03 1.38
CA GLU A 198 11.96 48.98 2.57
C GLU A 198 13.03 50.09 2.69
N PRO A 199 13.71 50.25 3.85
CA PRO A 199 15.01 49.57 4.12
C PRO A 199 15.22 49.11 5.60
N SER A 200 16.02 48.07 5.95
CA SER A 200 17.51 48.04 6.18
C SER A 200 17.98 49.10 7.20
N SER A 201 18.79 48.91 8.26
CA SER A 201 19.84 47.94 8.64
C SER A 201 20.53 48.37 9.97
N VAL A 202 21.35 47.47 10.57
CA VAL A 202 22.55 47.70 11.44
C VAL A 202 22.41 47.72 12.99
N ASN A 203 23.16 46.78 13.59
CA ASN A 203 23.69 46.51 14.96
C ASN A 203 24.41 47.69 15.70
N PRO A 204 25.06 47.53 16.89
CA PRO A 204 24.81 46.70 18.10
C PRO A 204 25.07 47.48 19.45
N ASP A 205 25.02 46.73 20.56
CA ASP A 205 25.76 46.89 21.85
C ASP A 205 25.31 47.84 22.99
N ALA A 206 25.18 47.18 24.16
CA ALA A 206 25.68 47.50 25.51
C ALA A 206 24.87 48.35 26.52
N ALA A 207 24.86 47.78 27.75
CA ALA A 207 24.84 48.41 29.08
C ALA A 207 23.51 49.03 29.55
N GLU A 208 23.10 49.06 30.82
CA GLU A 208 23.45 48.43 32.12
C GLU A 208 22.42 49.03 33.11
N ALA A 209 22.25 48.38 34.28
CA ALA A 209 21.63 48.92 35.52
C ALA A 209 20.11 49.21 35.49
N GLY A 210 19.33 48.96 36.53
CA GLY A 210 19.65 48.67 37.92
C GLY A 210 18.80 49.55 38.83
N SER A 211 18.19 48.92 39.83
CA SER A 211 17.92 49.47 41.18
C SER A 211 16.66 50.30 41.45
N ALA A 212 15.98 49.83 42.52
CA ALA A 212 15.34 50.56 43.63
C ALA A 212 14.05 51.37 43.38
N ALA A 213 12.98 51.01 44.12
CA ALA A 213 12.66 51.62 45.42
C ALA A 213 11.17 51.42 45.80
N GLU A 214 10.96 50.74 46.92
CA GLU A 214 9.80 50.77 47.85
C GLU A 214 9.52 52.20 48.43
N PRO A 215 8.60 52.42 49.39
CA PRO A 215 7.21 51.94 49.59
C PRO A 215 6.27 53.06 50.14
N ALA A 216 4.99 52.73 50.42
CA ALA A 216 4.08 53.27 51.48
C ALA A 216 2.63 52.85 51.14
N SER A 217 1.66 52.53 52.01
CA SER A 217 1.53 52.41 53.47
C SER A 217 0.03 52.10 53.78
N GLY A 218 -0.27 51.45 54.92
CA GLY A 218 -1.61 51.41 55.58
C GLY A 218 -2.21 49.99 55.65
N GLU A 219 -2.14 49.24 56.76
CA GLU A 219 -2.99 49.30 58.01
C GLU A 219 -4.48 49.06 57.69
N ASP A 220 -5.25 48.10 58.20
CA ASP A 220 -5.40 47.40 59.51
C ASP A 220 -5.82 45.92 59.24
N GLY A 221 -5.75 44.88 60.07
CA GLY A 221 -5.80 44.72 61.52
C GLY A 221 -6.83 43.61 61.84
N ALA A 222 -6.42 42.57 62.61
CA ALA A 222 -7.22 41.60 63.41
C ALA A 222 -7.05 40.08 63.12
N THR A 223 -6.01 39.51 63.74
CA THR A 223 -6.00 38.33 64.64
C THR A 223 -6.78 37.04 64.31
N GLY A 224 -6.03 35.92 64.22
CA GLY A 224 -6.55 34.56 64.45
C GLY A 224 -5.49 33.47 64.22
N ARG A 225 -4.84 33.02 65.29
CA ARG A 225 -3.66 32.12 65.34
C ARG A 225 -4.04 30.64 65.17
N ALA A 226 -3.43 29.91 64.23
CA ALA A 226 -3.34 28.44 64.26
C ALA A 226 -2.14 27.90 63.44
N GLN A 227 -1.10 27.48 64.17
CA GLN A 227 -0.09 26.44 63.90
C GLN A 227 0.47 26.23 62.48
N GLU A 228 1.74 26.65 62.31
CA GLU A 228 2.68 26.11 61.33
C GLU A 228 2.88 24.59 61.52
N ALA A 229 2.57 23.82 60.49
CA ALA A 229 3.21 22.54 60.23
C ALA A 229 4.35 22.78 59.22
N PRO A 230 5.55 22.19 59.39
CA PRO A 230 6.66 22.44 58.48
C PRO A 230 6.41 21.78 57.12
N SER A 231 6.31 22.59 56.07
CA SER A 231 6.34 22.14 54.69
C SER A 231 7.70 21.47 54.39
N PRO A 232 7.74 20.29 53.75
CA PRO A 232 8.99 19.64 53.38
C PRO A 232 9.71 20.43 52.30
N ARG A 233 11.02 20.66 52.50
CA ARG A 233 11.92 21.25 51.49
C ARG A 233 11.97 20.35 50.25
N PRO A 234 12.04 20.91 49.02
CA PRO A 234 12.31 20.12 47.83
C PRO A 234 13.75 19.59 47.87
N ALA A 235 13.92 18.28 47.67
CA ALA A 235 15.23 17.65 47.51
C ALA A 235 15.93 18.18 46.25
N SER A 236 17.26 18.23 46.26
CA SER A 236 18.04 18.81 45.15
C SER A 236 18.15 17.83 43.96
N ALA A 237 18.26 18.36 42.74
CA ALA A 237 18.35 17.55 41.51
C ALA A 237 19.52 16.54 41.47
N ALA A 238 20.58 16.78 42.26
CA ALA A 238 21.71 15.87 42.39
C ALA A 238 21.35 14.61 43.22
N GLU A 239 20.55 14.75 44.27
CA GLU A 239 20.10 13.63 45.11
C GLU A 239 19.14 12.70 44.33
N THR A 240 18.37 13.25 43.38
CA THR A 240 17.49 12.48 42.51
C THR A 240 18.24 11.65 41.46
N GLU A 241 19.38 12.14 40.95
CA GLU A 241 20.20 11.40 39.97
C GLU A 241 20.95 10.22 40.62
N ASP A 242 21.46 10.40 41.85
CA ASP A 242 22.13 9.32 42.59
C ASP A 242 21.13 8.22 43.00
N LEU A 243 19.93 8.59 43.47
CA LEU A 243 18.86 7.64 43.77
C LEU A 243 18.38 6.88 42.53
N ALA A 244 18.31 7.53 41.37
CA ALA A 244 17.95 6.88 40.11
C ALA A 244 19.03 5.86 39.67
N ALA A 245 20.30 6.18 39.86
CA ALA A 245 21.41 5.29 39.55
C ALA A 245 21.46 4.07 40.49
N GLU A 246 21.20 4.26 41.79
CA GLU A 246 21.08 3.15 42.74
C GLU A 246 19.90 2.22 42.41
N ARG A 247 18.75 2.77 42.00
CA ARG A 247 17.60 1.98 41.51
C ARG A 247 17.97 1.20 40.25
N GLY A 248 18.70 1.81 39.32
CA GLY A 248 19.19 1.15 38.09
C GLY A 248 20.10 -0.04 38.38
N LEU A 249 21.03 0.10 39.32
CA LEU A 249 21.91 -0.99 39.75
C LEU A 249 21.15 -2.13 40.46
N ARG A 250 20.12 -1.81 41.28
CA ARG A 250 19.28 -2.84 41.91
C ARG A 250 18.47 -3.64 40.90
N ARG A 251 17.87 -2.98 39.90
CA ARG A 251 17.14 -3.66 38.81
C ARG A 251 18.04 -4.60 38.01
N LEU A 252 19.26 -4.14 37.72
CA LEU A 252 20.28 -4.95 37.08
C LEU A 252 20.62 -6.20 37.92
N SER A 253 20.82 -6.07 39.23
CA SER A 253 21.05 -7.22 40.12
C SER A 253 19.87 -8.20 40.15
N LEU A 254 18.63 -7.72 40.25
CA LEU A 254 17.44 -8.59 40.23
C LEU A 254 17.30 -9.38 38.93
N LEU A 255 17.68 -8.76 37.81
CA LEU A 255 17.70 -9.41 36.51
C LEU A 255 18.82 -10.47 36.38
N PHE A 256 19.98 -10.23 36.99
CA PHE A 256 21.05 -11.23 37.11
C PHE A 256 20.61 -12.46 37.91
N ASP A 257 20.07 -12.25 39.11
CA ASP A 257 19.55 -13.33 39.97
C ASP A 257 18.48 -14.17 39.24
N ARG A 258 17.73 -13.52 38.34
CA ARG A 258 16.72 -14.19 37.51
C ARG A 258 17.31 -15.03 36.39
N ILE A 259 18.35 -14.55 35.70
CA ILE A 259 19.07 -15.38 34.71
C ILE A 259 19.65 -16.61 35.39
N GLU A 260 20.29 -16.44 36.56
CA GLU A 260 20.87 -17.54 37.31
C GLU A 260 19.81 -18.56 37.76
N SER A 261 18.67 -18.09 38.28
CA SER A 261 17.57 -18.97 38.69
C SER A 261 16.86 -19.67 37.52
N THR A 262 16.74 -19.02 36.36
CA THR A 262 16.18 -19.67 35.15
C THR A 262 17.14 -20.70 34.56
N HIS A 263 18.45 -20.45 34.57
CA HIS A 263 19.46 -21.46 34.24
C HIS A 263 19.40 -22.66 35.20
N ALA A 264 19.26 -22.42 36.51
CA ALA A 264 19.12 -23.48 37.51
C ALA A 264 17.84 -24.32 37.29
N GLN A 265 16.71 -23.68 36.95
CA GLN A 265 15.44 -24.36 36.63
C GLN A 265 15.53 -25.18 35.33
N SER A 266 16.22 -24.67 34.33
CA SER A 266 16.46 -25.39 33.06
C SER A 266 17.37 -26.59 33.25
N ALA A 267 18.39 -26.50 34.12
CA ALA A 267 19.23 -27.64 34.51
C ALA A 267 18.46 -28.71 35.30
N ALA A 268 17.41 -28.32 36.01
CA ALA A 268 16.51 -29.21 36.76
C ALA A 268 15.38 -29.84 35.92
N GLY A 269 15.33 -29.59 34.60
CA GLY A 269 14.34 -30.19 33.69
C GLY A 269 12.91 -29.64 33.83
N VAL A 270 12.72 -28.51 34.52
CA VAL A 270 11.42 -27.85 34.64
C VAL A 270 11.19 -26.96 33.42
N PRO A 271 10.06 -27.06 32.70
CA PRO A 271 9.78 -26.20 31.57
C PRO A 271 9.68 -24.74 32.04
N ALA A 272 10.50 -23.87 31.44
CA ALA A 272 10.43 -22.43 31.69
C ALA A 272 9.04 -21.92 31.30
N SER A 273 8.36 -21.21 32.21
CA SER A 273 7.10 -20.53 31.88
C SER A 273 7.38 -19.49 30.79
N GLY A 274 6.53 -19.44 29.76
CA GLY A 274 6.74 -18.72 28.48
C GLY A 274 6.77 -17.19 28.54
N GLY A 275 7.49 -16.60 29.49
CA GLY A 275 7.77 -15.17 29.55
C GLY A 275 8.91 -14.75 28.61
N ALA A 276 8.95 -13.44 28.29
CA ALA A 276 10.03 -12.82 27.53
C ALA A 276 11.41 -13.20 28.11
N SER A 277 12.36 -13.52 27.24
CA SER A 277 13.72 -13.88 27.65
C SER A 277 14.37 -12.71 28.40
N PRO A 278 14.80 -12.88 29.67
CA PRO A 278 15.33 -11.78 30.50
C PRO A 278 16.63 -11.21 29.93
N ILE A 279 17.31 -11.96 29.04
CA ILE A 279 18.62 -11.61 28.49
C ILE A 279 18.59 -10.26 27.76
N GLY A 280 17.59 -10.00 26.91
CA GLY A 280 17.50 -8.73 26.17
C GLY A 280 17.39 -7.53 27.12
N GLU A 281 16.54 -7.65 28.14
CA GLU A 281 16.31 -6.59 29.12
C GLU A 281 17.49 -6.38 30.07
N THR A 282 18.23 -7.44 30.42
CA THR A 282 19.48 -7.32 31.19
C THR A 282 20.54 -6.52 30.43
N LEU A 283 20.62 -6.70 29.12
CA LEU A 283 21.53 -5.94 28.26
C LEU A 283 21.12 -4.47 28.16
N VAL A 284 19.81 -4.19 28.05
CA VAL A 284 19.29 -2.81 28.07
C VAL A 284 19.60 -2.14 29.41
N ALA A 285 19.33 -2.82 30.54
CA ALA A 285 19.61 -2.31 31.88
C ALA A 285 21.12 -2.06 32.08
N ALA A 286 21.98 -2.97 31.60
CA ALA A 286 23.43 -2.83 31.69
C ALA A 286 23.96 -1.64 30.87
N ALA A 287 23.48 -1.49 29.64
CA ALA A 287 23.84 -0.38 28.76
C ALA A 287 23.40 1.00 29.31
N ASN A 288 22.26 1.04 30.01
CA ASN A 288 21.76 2.28 30.61
C ASN A 288 22.41 2.59 31.97
N ALA A 289 22.81 1.58 32.74
CA ALA A 289 23.46 1.76 34.04
C ALA A 289 24.96 2.12 33.91
N ALA A 290 25.60 1.75 32.80
CA ALA A 290 27.01 2.05 32.56
C ALA A 290 27.25 3.56 32.37
N ARG A 291 28.19 4.12 33.13
CA ARG A 291 28.63 5.52 33.00
C ARG A 291 29.93 5.65 32.21
N SER A 292 30.63 4.54 31.96
CA SER A 292 31.88 4.50 31.22
C SER A 292 32.02 3.26 30.32
N PRO A 293 32.90 3.30 29.30
CA PRO A 293 33.24 2.13 28.48
C PRO A 293 33.78 0.94 29.29
N HIS A 294 34.47 1.20 30.40
CA HIS A 294 35.03 0.15 31.26
C HIS A 294 33.92 -0.56 32.06
N GLU A 295 32.98 0.20 32.64
CA GLU A 295 31.85 -0.35 33.38
C GLU A 295 30.95 -1.20 32.47
N LEU A 296 30.67 -0.74 31.25
CA LEU A 296 29.90 -1.53 30.29
C LEU A 296 30.56 -2.88 30.01
N ARG A 297 31.89 -2.90 29.76
CA ARG A 297 32.64 -4.15 29.55
C ARG A 297 32.59 -5.06 30.78
N GLN A 298 32.70 -4.50 31.97
CA GLN A 298 32.63 -5.27 33.21
C GLN A 298 31.25 -5.92 33.41
N GLN A 299 30.18 -5.19 33.11
CA GLN A 299 28.82 -5.74 33.20
C GLN A 299 28.54 -6.81 32.14
N LEU A 300 29.06 -6.65 30.93
CA LEU A 300 28.98 -7.67 29.89
C LEU A 300 29.80 -8.94 30.24
N ALA A 301 30.96 -8.78 30.86
CA ALA A 301 31.76 -9.91 31.34
C ALA A 301 31.02 -10.71 32.43
N ARG A 302 30.26 -10.05 33.31
CA ARG A 302 29.39 -10.73 34.29
C ARG A 302 28.27 -11.53 33.63
N LEU A 303 27.66 -10.98 32.57
CA LEU A 303 26.65 -11.70 31.79
C LEU A 303 27.23 -12.93 31.07
N GLN A 304 28.47 -12.84 30.57
CA GLN A 304 29.17 -13.98 29.99
C GLN A 304 29.43 -15.08 31.03
N SER A 305 29.86 -14.72 32.25
CA SER A 305 30.04 -15.70 33.33
C SER A 305 28.74 -16.36 33.79
N ALA A 306 27.58 -15.73 33.54
CA ALA A 306 26.26 -16.23 33.93
C ALA A 306 25.60 -17.15 32.87
N GLY A 307 26.30 -17.54 31.80
CA GLY A 307 25.83 -18.54 30.84
C GLY A 307 25.50 -18.04 29.43
N LEU A 308 25.80 -16.77 29.11
CA LEU A 308 25.70 -16.26 27.74
C LEU A 308 27.00 -16.51 26.97
N GLU A 309 27.04 -17.62 26.24
CA GLU A 309 28.18 -17.93 25.36
C GLU A 309 28.29 -16.90 24.22
N ASN A 310 29.48 -16.33 24.03
CA ASN A 310 29.86 -15.45 22.93
C ASN A 310 29.03 -14.16 22.75
N VAL A 311 28.81 -13.38 23.82
CA VAL A 311 28.26 -12.01 23.69
C VAL A 311 29.27 -11.10 22.98
N THR A 312 29.18 -11.05 21.66
CA THR A 312 29.84 -10.05 20.82
C THR A 312 28.99 -8.78 20.75
N PHE A 313 29.59 -7.66 20.36
CA PHE A 313 28.85 -6.41 20.16
C PHE A 313 27.70 -6.56 19.16
N GLU A 314 27.87 -7.38 18.12
CA GLU A 314 26.83 -7.66 17.12
C GLU A 314 25.63 -8.39 17.74
N THR A 315 25.87 -9.44 18.54
CA THR A 315 24.80 -10.15 19.27
C THR A 315 24.10 -9.27 20.30
N LEU A 316 24.82 -8.30 20.88
CA LEU A 316 24.24 -7.31 21.79
C LEU A 316 23.33 -6.36 21.03
N LEU A 317 23.79 -5.81 19.90
CA LEU A 317 23.00 -4.89 19.10
C LEU A 317 21.76 -5.56 18.50
N GLU A 318 21.88 -6.82 18.10
CA GLU A 318 20.75 -7.68 17.70
C GLU A 318 19.69 -7.78 18.78
N LYS A 319 20.09 -8.17 20.00
CA LYS A 319 19.15 -8.33 21.11
C LYS A 319 18.51 -7.01 21.52
N LEU A 320 19.26 -5.90 21.48
CA LEU A 320 18.72 -4.56 21.77
C LEU A 320 17.75 -4.08 20.69
N THR A 321 18.05 -4.32 19.41
CA THR A 321 17.17 -3.90 18.31
C THR A 321 15.95 -4.81 18.15
N ALA A 322 16.05 -6.10 18.50
CA ALA A 322 14.91 -7.01 18.56
C ALA A 322 13.89 -6.63 19.65
N ALA A 323 14.35 -5.96 20.73
CA ALA A 323 13.48 -5.43 21.78
C ALA A 323 12.71 -4.18 21.33
N LEU A 324 13.06 -3.57 20.18
CA LEU A 324 12.32 -2.43 19.66
C LEU A 324 10.95 -2.87 19.12
N PRO A 325 9.88 -2.10 19.38
CA PRO A 325 8.56 -2.39 18.85
C PRO A 325 8.58 -2.43 17.32
N ALA A 326 7.79 -3.33 16.73
CA ALA A 326 7.73 -3.55 15.29
C ALA A 326 7.05 -2.42 14.48
N TRP A 327 6.51 -1.39 15.15
CA TRP A 327 5.76 -0.30 14.52
C TRP A 327 6.53 1.02 14.51
N THR A 328 6.36 1.78 13.43
CA THR A 328 7.06 3.05 13.18
C THR A 328 6.22 4.25 13.55
N VAL A 329 6.87 5.27 14.12
CA VAL A 329 6.37 6.64 14.12
C VAL A 329 7.18 7.43 13.08
N ALA A 330 6.50 8.07 12.13
CA ALA A 330 7.11 8.87 11.08
C ALA A 330 7.61 10.23 11.58
N SER A 331 8.31 10.26 12.72
CA SER A 331 8.79 11.51 13.32
C SER A 331 10.31 11.54 13.41
N ASN A 332 10.88 12.68 12.99
CA ASN A 332 12.28 13.04 13.20
C ASN A 332 12.63 13.19 14.70
N ASP A 333 11.63 13.20 15.58
CA ASP A 333 11.78 13.42 17.03
C ASP A 333 11.93 12.11 17.83
N LEU A 334 12.75 11.15 17.37
CA LEU A 334 13.11 9.99 18.22
C LEU A 334 13.84 10.41 19.52
N GLN A 335 14.27 11.67 19.65
CA GLN A 335 14.80 12.21 20.92
C GLN A 335 13.68 12.45 21.96
N ALA A 336 12.46 12.76 21.51
CA ALA A 336 11.29 12.90 22.38
C ALA A 336 10.77 11.53 22.86
N ILE A 337 11.05 10.46 22.11
CA ILE A 337 10.79 9.09 22.53
C ILE A 337 11.85 8.72 23.58
N GLY A 338 11.53 8.90 24.85
CA GLY A 338 12.36 8.48 25.99
C GLY A 338 12.47 6.95 26.15
N SER A 339 12.63 6.22 25.03
CA SER A 339 12.73 4.76 24.99
C SER A 339 14.06 4.31 25.61
N PRO A 340 14.04 3.57 26.73
CA PRO A 340 15.25 3.00 27.33
C PRO A 340 16.00 2.04 26.39
N SER A 341 15.32 1.34 25.47
CA SER A 341 15.96 0.47 24.49
C SER A 341 16.75 1.25 23.43
N LEU A 342 16.19 2.35 22.90
CA LEU A 342 16.91 3.26 22.01
C LEU A 342 18.07 3.97 22.72
N GLN A 343 17.88 4.35 23.99
CA GLN A 343 18.92 4.96 24.79
C GLN A 343 20.09 4.00 25.05
N ALA A 344 19.80 2.72 25.28
CA ALA A 344 20.83 1.69 25.40
C ALA A 344 21.67 1.56 24.13
N VAL A 345 21.04 1.56 22.94
CA VAL A 345 21.79 1.54 21.67
C VAL A 345 22.65 2.80 21.51
N ARG A 346 22.15 3.99 21.86
CA ARG A 346 22.94 5.25 21.84
C ARG A 346 24.15 5.18 22.76
N ASN A 347 23.95 4.74 24.01
CA ASN A 347 25.02 4.58 24.99
C ASN A 347 26.07 3.58 24.50
N VAL A 348 25.61 2.48 23.92
CA VAL A 348 26.47 1.45 23.33
C VAL A 348 27.26 2.01 22.16
N VAL A 349 26.76 2.90 21.30
CA VAL A 349 27.59 3.54 20.27
C VAL A 349 28.58 4.54 20.88
N ARG A 350 28.12 5.39 21.81
CA ARG A 350 28.92 6.45 22.46
C ARG A 350 30.08 5.90 23.30
N TYR A 351 29.89 4.79 24.01
CA TYR A 351 30.91 4.18 24.86
C TYR A 351 31.94 3.34 24.08
N SER A 352 32.21 3.66 22.82
CA SER A 352 33.25 3.01 22.00
C SER A 352 34.67 3.38 22.42
N GLY A 353 34.83 4.53 23.08
CA GLY A 353 36.11 5.02 23.59
C GLY A 353 37.05 5.61 22.54
N SER A 354 36.65 5.71 21.26
CA SER A 354 37.41 6.43 20.22
C SER A 354 36.53 6.83 19.02
N PRO A 355 36.83 7.93 18.30
CA PRO A 355 36.06 8.33 17.11
C PRO A 355 36.03 7.26 16.01
N GLY A 356 37.12 6.49 15.85
CA GLY A 356 37.16 5.35 14.93
C GLY A 356 36.27 4.18 15.39
N GLY A 357 36.19 3.95 16.71
CA GLY A 357 35.29 2.96 17.29
C GLY A 357 33.81 3.32 17.16
N GLU A 358 33.46 4.61 17.21
CA GLU A 358 32.08 5.07 16.96
C GLU A 358 31.64 4.74 15.53
N LEU A 359 32.51 5.01 14.53
CA LEU A 359 32.21 4.71 13.13
C LEU A 359 32.01 3.21 12.87
N VAL A 360 32.88 2.35 13.44
CA VAL A 360 32.72 0.89 13.35
C VAL A 360 31.41 0.43 13.99
N ARG A 361 31.02 1.02 15.13
CA ARG A 361 29.73 0.69 15.78
C ARG A 361 28.55 1.16 14.95
N MET A 362 28.63 2.36 14.35
CA MET A 362 27.61 2.85 13.42
C MET A 362 27.46 1.94 12.20
N GLN A 363 28.57 1.46 11.63
CA GLN A 363 28.54 0.49 10.54
C GLN A 363 27.78 -0.79 10.92
N GLN A 364 28.01 -1.31 12.12
CA GLN A 364 27.28 -2.48 12.64
C GLN A 364 25.79 -2.20 12.87
N VAL A 365 25.43 -0.98 13.28
CA VAL A 365 24.02 -0.55 13.40
C VAL A 365 23.33 -0.52 12.03
N VAL A 366 23.98 0.06 11.02
CA VAL A 366 23.47 0.08 9.64
C VAL A 366 23.31 -1.33 9.10
N ARG A 367 24.30 -2.21 9.29
CA ARG A 367 24.21 -3.62 8.89
C ARG A 367 23.02 -4.34 9.52
N THR A 368 22.76 -4.05 10.80
CA THR A 368 21.61 -4.61 11.50
C THR A 368 20.28 -4.09 10.93
N ALA A 369 20.20 -2.82 10.55
CA ALA A 369 19.03 -2.27 9.86
C ALA A 369 18.79 -2.90 8.49
N VAL A 370 19.86 -3.15 7.72
CA VAL A 370 19.80 -3.86 6.43
C VAL A 370 19.28 -5.28 6.62
N ARG A 371 19.75 -5.99 7.64
CA ARG A 371 19.23 -7.33 7.98
C ARG A 371 17.74 -7.27 8.32
N HIS A 372 17.30 -6.36 9.19
CA HIS A 372 15.87 -6.22 9.52
C HIS A 372 15.02 -5.96 8.27
N ALA A 373 15.51 -5.16 7.32
CA ALA A 373 14.83 -4.98 6.03
C ALA A 373 14.77 -6.29 5.21
N ASN A 374 15.87 -7.06 5.17
CA ASN A 374 15.94 -8.34 4.48
C ASN A 374 15.06 -9.43 5.12
N GLU A 375 14.80 -9.33 6.42
CA GLU A 375 13.90 -10.21 7.20
C GLU A 375 12.43 -9.74 7.16
N ALA A 376 12.11 -8.73 6.34
CA ALA A 376 10.78 -8.14 6.21
C ALA A 376 10.27 -7.39 7.47
N GLU A 377 11.16 -7.05 8.40
CA GLU A 377 10.87 -6.25 9.59
C GLU A 377 11.07 -4.74 9.31
N LEU A 378 10.32 -4.21 8.33
CA LEU A 378 10.47 -2.84 7.84
C LEU A 378 10.39 -1.79 8.96
N GLY A 379 9.48 -1.97 9.92
CA GLY A 379 9.30 -0.98 10.98
C GLY A 379 10.50 -0.85 11.93
N ARG A 380 11.15 -1.97 12.25
CA ARG A 380 12.40 -1.98 13.02
C ARG A 380 13.55 -1.39 12.21
N SER A 381 13.67 -1.75 10.93
CA SER A 381 14.68 -1.18 10.03
C SER A 381 14.61 0.35 9.99
N VAL A 382 13.42 0.92 9.77
CA VAL A 382 13.22 2.38 9.74
C VAL A 382 13.61 3.03 11.07
N THR A 383 13.21 2.44 12.20
CA THR A 383 13.55 2.98 13.53
C THR A 383 15.07 3.01 13.76
N VAL A 384 15.76 1.95 13.38
CA VAL A 384 17.22 1.85 13.51
C VAL A 384 17.93 2.82 12.55
N LEU A 385 17.45 2.99 11.32
CA LEU A 385 18.02 3.94 10.36
C LEU A 385 17.85 5.40 10.83
N SER A 386 16.67 5.74 11.35
CA SER A 386 16.44 7.07 11.95
C SER A 386 17.34 7.33 13.16
N LEU A 387 17.65 6.30 13.96
CA LEU A 387 18.64 6.41 15.03
C LEU A 387 20.05 6.66 14.49
N VAL A 388 20.45 5.96 13.44
CA VAL A 388 21.74 6.16 12.76
C VAL A 388 21.88 7.61 12.26
N ASP A 389 20.82 8.16 11.68
CA ASP A 389 20.81 9.56 11.22
C ASP A 389 21.07 10.55 12.37
N GLN A 390 20.45 10.34 13.53
CA GLN A 390 20.68 11.15 14.72
C GLN A 390 22.08 10.98 15.29
N LEU A 391 22.62 9.76 15.27
CA LEU A 391 24.00 9.49 15.68
C LEU A 391 24.99 10.20 14.76
N PHE A 392 24.75 10.22 13.44
CA PHE A 392 25.58 10.98 12.52
C PHE A 392 25.50 12.49 12.77
N GLN A 393 24.32 13.04 13.04
CA GLN A 393 24.14 14.47 13.34
C GLN A 393 24.83 14.90 14.64
N SER A 394 24.85 14.03 15.65
CA SER A 394 25.52 14.30 16.94
C SER A 394 27.01 13.97 16.92
N SER A 395 27.47 13.15 15.98
CA SER A 395 28.88 12.85 15.76
C SER A 395 29.56 13.89 14.88
N GLY A 396 30.85 14.15 15.10
CA GLY A 396 31.66 14.99 14.21
C GLY A 396 32.08 14.32 12.89
N VAL A 397 31.35 13.30 12.42
CA VAL A 397 31.72 12.52 11.23
C VAL A 397 31.39 13.31 9.95
N PRO A 398 32.34 13.49 9.01
CA PRO A 398 32.08 14.18 7.74
C PRO A 398 31.02 13.48 6.88
N HIS A 399 30.23 14.27 6.14
CA HIS A 399 29.19 13.78 5.23
C HIS A 399 29.69 12.74 4.22
N GLU A 400 30.89 12.93 3.68
CA GLU A 400 31.50 11.99 2.72
C GLU A 400 31.72 10.59 3.31
N ARG A 401 32.17 10.50 4.58
CA ARG A 401 32.36 9.22 5.26
C ARG A 401 31.03 8.53 5.57
N ARG A 402 29.99 9.32 5.88
CA ARG A 402 28.63 8.81 6.04
C ARG A 402 28.11 8.19 4.74
N GLU A 403 28.22 8.91 3.62
CA GLU A 403 27.76 8.41 2.32
C GLU A 403 28.51 7.13 1.91
N GLN A 404 29.83 7.07 2.12
CA GLN A 404 30.63 5.86 1.85
C GLN A 404 30.15 4.66 2.68
N LEU A 405 29.93 4.84 3.99
CA LEU A 405 29.45 3.78 4.87
C LEU A 405 28.05 3.28 4.46
N LEU A 406 27.14 4.20 4.15
CA LEU A 406 25.79 3.84 3.69
C LEU A 406 25.84 3.14 2.33
N GLU A 407 26.71 3.57 1.43
CA GLU A 407 26.90 2.90 0.13
C GLU A 407 27.41 1.47 0.32
N GLU A 408 28.45 1.27 1.13
CA GLU A 408 29.05 -0.05 1.40
C GLU A 408 28.05 -1.03 2.01
N GLU A 409 27.40 -0.66 3.12
CA GLU A 409 26.47 -1.55 3.82
C GLU A 409 25.15 -1.72 3.07
N GLY A 410 24.69 -0.69 2.36
CA GLY A 410 23.47 -0.77 1.55
C GLY A 410 23.55 -1.78 0.40
N ARG A 411 24.75 -2.19 -0.02
CA ARG A 411 24.91 -3.27 -1.02
C ARG A 411 24.41 -4.63 -0.49
N GLY A 412 24.29 -4.78 0.83
CA GLY A 412 23.72 -5.96 1.46
C GLY A 412 22.19 -6.05 1.39
N LEU A 413 21.50 -5.04 0.83
CA LEU A 413 20.05 -5.08 0.66
C LEU A 413 19.62 -6.13 -0.37
N ALA A 414 18.76 -7.04 0.05
CA ALA A 414 18.19 -8.06 -0.81
C ALA A 414 17.08 -7.46 -1.69
N ILE A 415 17.44 -7.05 -2.90
CA ILE A 415 16.51 -6.42 -3.86
C ILE A 415 15.26 -7.28 -4.08
N ASP A 416 15.39 -8.61 -4.18
CA ASP A 416 14.25 -9.51 -4.36
C ASP A 416 13.26 -9.47 -3.18
N THR A 417 13.75 -9.29 -1.94
CA THR A 417 12.89 -9.09 -0.77
C THR A 417 12.20 -7.74 -0.84
N LEU A 418 12.93 -6.67 -1.16
CA LEU A 418 12.34 -5.33 -1.29
C LEU A 418 11.25 -5.28 -2.36
N LEU A 419 11.46 -5.92 -3.52
CA LEU A 419 10.47 -6.04 -4.59
C LEU A 419 9.26 -6.88 -4.17
N ARG A 420 9.47 -7.94 -3.37
CA ARG A 420 8.36 -8.73 -2.81
C ARG A 420 7.51 -7.88 -1.87
N LEU A 421 8.15 -7.09 -1.01
CA LEU A 421 7.48 -6.17 -0.10
C LEU A 421 6.78 -5.03 -0.85
N ALA A 422 7.33 -4.59 -1.99
CA ALA A 422 6.75 -3.57 -2.87
C ALA A 422 5.39 -3.96 -3.49
N ARG A 423 5.06 -5.25 -3.56
CA ARG A 423 3.77 -5.71 -4.10
C ARG A 423 2.59 -5.39 -3.20
N THR A 424 2.87 -5.16 -1.93
CA THR A 424 1.90 -4.88 -0.86
C THR A 424 1.93 -3.37 -0.63
N PRO A 425 0.93 -2.59 -1.12
CA PRO A 425 0.92 -1.13 -1.04
C PRO A 425 1.11 -0.57 0.37
N GLU A 426 0.76 -1.36 1.37
CA GLU A 426 0.89 -1.06 2.80
C GLU A 426 2.34 -0.88 3.25
N ASN A 427 3.26 -1.64 2.65
CA ASN A 427 4.67 -1.57 2.96
C ASN A 427 5.33 -0.31 2.39
N HIS A 428 4.67 0.39 1.45
CA HIS A 428 5.31 1.45 0.65
C HIS A 428 5.85 2.60 1.50
N ILE A 429 5.17 2.97 2.59
CA ILE A 429 5.62 4.08 3.46
C ILE A 429 6.95 3.72 4.12
N GLN A 430 7.02 2.56 4.77
CA GLN A 430 8.22 2.12 5.48
C GLN A 430 9.33 1.73 4.51
N LEU A 431 8.98 1.06 3.41
CA LEU A 431 9.90 0.70 2.36
C LEU A 431 10.51 1.95 1.71
N ARG A 432 9.74 3.01 1.47
CA ARG A 432 10.26 4.30 1.01
C ARG A 432 11.28 4.89 1.97
N ALA A 433 11.04 4.82 3.28
CA ALA A 433 11.99 5.30 4.28
C ALA A 433 13.31 4.50 4.25
N VAL A 434 13.23 3.16 4.14
CA VAL A 434 14.42 2.30 3.97
C VAL A 434 15.16 2.64 2.67
N LEU A 435 14.45 2.73 1.54
CA LEU A 435 15.05 3.03 0.24
C LEU A 435 15.73 4.41 0.20
N ARG A 436 15.19 5.41 0.91
CA ARG A 436 15.79 6.76 0.99
C ARG A 436 17.10 6.80 1.76
N ALA A 437 17.33 5.86 2.68
CA ALA A 437 18.50 5.86 3.53
C ALA A 437 19.80 5.49 2.79
N PHE A 438 19.73 4.82 1.64
CA PHE A 438 20.90 4.30 0.94
C PHE A 438 21.11 4.93 -0.45
N PRO A 439 22.33 5.39 -0.79
CA PRO A 439 22.65 6.06 -2.06
C PRO A 439 22.23 5.34 -3.36
N GLN A 440 22.27 4.01 -3.35
CA GLN A 440 22.00 3.13 -4.50
C GLN A 440 20.50 2.86 -4.73
N THR A 441 19.67 3.09 -3.71
CA THR A 441 18.23 2.85 -3.73
C THR A 441 17.41 4.11 -3.50
N ARG A 442 18.03 5.25 -3.17
CA ARG A 442 17.38 6.57 -3.22
C ARG A 442 16.98 6.92 -4.66
N ALA A 443 15.99 7.81 -4.78
CA ALA A 443 15.42 8.22 -6.07
C ALA A 443 16.50 8.62 -7.11
N GLU A 444 17.44 9.48 -6.72
CA GLU A 444 18.54 9.95 -7.58
C GLU A 444 19.40 8.79 -8.12
N GLY A 445 19.87 7.92 -7.23
CA GLY A 445 20.71 6.78 -7.61
C GLY A 445 19.97 5.77 -8.49
N LEU A 446 18.68 5.56 -8.24
CA LEU A 446 17.86 4.68 -9.08
C LEU A 446 17.57 5.27 -10.46
N VAL A 447 17.33 6.59 -10.56
CA VAL A 447 17.13 7.27 -11.86
C VAL A 447 18.42 7.19 -12.69
N GLU A 448 19.57 7.47 -12.10
CA GLU A 448 20.86 7.39 -12.81
C GLU A 448 21.17 5.96 -13.29
N ARG A 449 20.90 4.96 -12.45
CA ARG A 449 21.01 3.55 -12.84
C ARG A 449 20.05 3.19 -13.96
N LEU A 450 18.81 3.69 -13.94
CA LEU A 450 17.82 3.42 -14.98
C LEU A 450 18.27 3.92 -16.37
N ARG A 451 19.04 5.02 -16.44
CA ARG A 451 19.55 5.61 -17.70
C ARG A 451 20.57 4.71 -18.39
N SER A 452 21.48 4.13 -17.60
CA SER A 452 22.59 3.30 -18.10
C SER A 452 22.24 1.81 -18.18
N GLU A 453 21.12 1.37 -17.59
CA GLU A 453 20.75 -0.04 -17.52
C GLU A 453 20.28 -0.62 -18.87
N GLY A 454 21.10 -1.51 -19.43
CA GLY A 454 20.85 -2.21 -20.69
C GLY A 454 19.91 -3.40 -20.56
N ASP A 455 19.84 -4.04 -19.39
CA ASP A 455 19.00 -5.22 -19.20
C ASP A 455 17.52 -4.86 -18.94
N ARG A 456 16.61 -5.52 -19.66
CA ARG A 456 15.17 -5.25 -19.57
C ARG A 456 14.61 -5.63 -18.19
N ARG A 457 15.07 -6.73 -17.60
CA ARG A 457 14.57 -7.19 -16.30
C ARG A 457 15.05 -6.26 -15.19
N SER A 458 16.33 -5.88 -15.20
CA SER A 458 16.88 -4.88 -14.28
C SER A 458 16.17 -3.53 -14.37
N ARG A 459 15.90 -3.02 -15.58
CA ARG A 459 15.10 -1.79 -15.75
C ARG A 459 13.72 -1.89 -15.10
N HIS A 460 13.05 -3.04 -15.24
CA HIS A 460 11.73 -3.25 -14.65
C HIS A 460 11.78 -3.20 -13.12
N GLN A 461 12.76 -3.88 -12.51
CA GLN A 461 12.98 -3.86 -11.06
C GLN A 461 13.28 -2.44 -10.54
N ILE A 462 14.10 -1.67 -11.26
CA ILE A 462 14.40 -0.28 -10.91
C ILE A 462 13.13 0.58 -10.97
N ILE A 463 12.29 0.40 -12.00
CA ILE A 463 11.01 1.12 -12.14
C ILE A 463 10.10 0.79 -10.95
N GLU A 464 9.96 -0.47 -10.56
CA GLU A 464 9.13 -0.86 -9.40
C GLU A 464 9.59 -0.15 -8.10
N LEU A 465 10.90 -0.06 -7.86
CA LEU A 465 11.44 0.66 -6.71
C LEU A 465 11.24 2.19 -6.82
N LEU A 466 11.34 2.76 -8.03
CA LEU A 466 11.10 4.18 -8.27
C LEU A 466 9.63 4.58 -8.03
N LEU A 467 8.67 3.71 -8.36
CA LEU A 467 7.25 3.96 -8.10
C LEU A 467 6.97 4.15 -6.61
N ILE A 468 7.70 3.46 -5.73
CA ILE A 468 7.55 3.59 -4.27
C ILE A 468 7.96 4.99 -3.80
N HIS A 469 8.96 5.61 -4.41
CA HIS A 469 9.44 6.96 -4.03
C HIS A 469 8.44 8.08 -4.35
N GLY A 470 7.58 7.88 -5.34
CA GLY A 470 6.52 8.82 -5.71
C GLY A 470 7.05 10.15 -6.26
N GLN A 471 6.58 11.27 -5.73
CA GLN A 471 6.75 12.62 -6.30
C GLN A 471 8.20 13.05 -6.51
N VAL A 472 9.10 12.61 -5.64
CA VAL A 472 10.53 12.90 -5.76
C VAL A 472 11.08 12.38 -7.10
N VAL A 473 10.61 11.23 -7.57
CA VAL A 473 11.02 10.68 -8.87
C VAL A 473 10.39 11.47 -10.01
N ARG A 474 9.12 11.87 -9.87
CA ARG A 474 8.42 12.66 -10.89
C ARG A 474 9.19 13.94 -11.23
N SER A 475 9.70 14.66 -10.23
CA SER A 475 10.46 15.90 -10.45
C SER A 475 11.81 15.68 -11.14
N PHE A 476 12.53 14.60 -10.82
CA PHE A 476 13.75 14.23 -11.54
C PHE A 476 13.46 13.89 -13.00
N VAL A 477 12.47 13.02 -13.23
CA VAL A 477 12.11 12.56 -14.57
C VAL A 477 11.58 13.70 -15.44
N LEU A 478 10.82 14.65 -14.87
CA LEU A 478 10.33 15.82 -15.58
C LEU A 478 11.48 16.73 -16.01
N ARG A 479 12.45 16.98 -15.12
CA ARG A 479 13.66 17.76 -15.46
C ARG A 479 14.41 17.11 -16.63
N ASP A 480 14.60 15.80 -16.55
CA ASP A 480 15.29 15.03 -17.58
C ASP A 480 14.58 15.07 -18.93
N LEU A 481 13.24 14.98 -18.93
CA LEU A 481 12.44 15.08 -20.16
C LEU A 481 12.49 16.50 -20.75
N LEU A 482 12.46 17.54 -19.92
CA LEU A 482 12.59 18.93 -20.38
C LEU A 482 13.98 19.21 -20.96
N GLU A 483 15.03 18.67 -20.35
CA GLU A 483 16.41 18.76 -20.87
C GLU A 483 16.58 17.93 -22.15
N GLY A 484 16.03 16.71 -22.19
CA GLY A 484 16.09 15.81 -23.35
C GLY A 484 15.21 16.21 -24.53
N ALA A 485 14.18 17.02 -24.31
CA ALA A 485 13.38 17.65 -25.37
C ALA A 485 14.08 18.85 -26.02
N SER A 486 15.25 19.24 -25.51
CA SER A 486 16.05 20.33 -26.09
C SER A 486 16.67 19.90 -27.43
N PRO A 487 16.48 20.66 -28.52
CA PRO A 487 17.02 20.35 -29.84
C PRO A 487 18.55 20.51 -29.95
N LEU A 488 19.23 20.89 -28.86
CA LEU A 488 20.66 21.23 -28.83
C LEU A 488 21.56 20.09 -28.31
N GLY A 489 20.99 18.93 -27.92
CA GLY A 489 21.73 17.78 -27.40
C GLY A 489 21.53 16.50 -28.21
N ASP A 490 22.40 15.51 -28.00
CA ASP A 490 22.21 14.16 -28.55
C ASP A 490 20.95 13.53 -27.92
N PRO A 491 20.03 12.98 -28.73
CA PRO A 491 18.79 12.43 -28.20
C PRO A 491 19.09 11.18 -27.34
N PRO A 492 18.52 11.09 -26.12
CA PRO A 492 18.70 9.92 -25.28
C PRO A 492 18.11 8.67 -25.95
N PRO A 493 18.60 7.46 -25.59
CA PRO A 493 18.03 6.22 -26.11
C PRO A 493 16.52 6.13 -25.89
N TRP A 494 15.78 5.60 -26.86
CA TRP A 494 14.31 5.57 -26.84
C TRP A 494 13.71 4.94 -25.57
N TYR A 495 14.39 3.96 -24.97
CA TYR A 495 13.91 3.29 -23.76
C TYR A 495 13.99 4.21 -22.52
N VAL A 496 14.93 5.17 -22.49
CA VAL A 496 15.04 6.16 -21.42
C VAL A 496 13.83 7.09 -21.46
N ILE A 497 13.52 7.65 -22.63
CA ILE A 497 12.34 8.50 -22.87
C ILE A 497 11.05 7.74 -22.53
N ARG A 498 10.92 6.51 -23.04
CA ARG A 498 9.76 5.65 -22.79
C ARG A 498 9.55 5.39 -21.30
N ASN A 499 10.62 5.11 -20.55
CA ASN A 499 10.53 4.84 -19.11
C ASN A 499 10.24 6.10 -18.31
N ALA A 500 10.77 7.24 -18.73
CA ALA A 500 10.45 8.54 -18.15
C ALA A 500 8.95 8.85 -18.26
N ILE A 501 8.37 8.76 -19.46
CA ILE A 501 6.93 8.97 -19.68
C ILE A 501 6.09 7.92 -18.90
N LEU A 502 6.54 6.66 -18.83
CA LEU A 502 5.88 5.64 -18.01
C LEU A 502 5.84 6.03 -16.53
N LEU A 503 6.95 6.53 -15.98
CA LEU A 503 7.03 6.95 -14.58
C LEU A 503 6.11 8.15 -14.32
N LEU A 504 6.09 9.15 -15.21
CA LEU A 504 5.14 10.27 -15.13
C LEU A 504 3.68 9.80 -15.19
N ARG A 505 3.38 8.77 -15.97
CA ARG A 505 2.02 8.23 -16.05
C ARG A 505 1.59 7.48 -14.79
N ARG A 506 2.53 6.81 -14.12
CA ARG A 506 2.24 5.93 -12.96
C ARG A 506 2.31 6.67 -11.62
N ILE A 507 3.08 7.75 -11.54
CA ILE A 507 3.20 8.58 -10.34
C ILE A 507 2.27 9.78 -10.52
N PRO A 508 1.22 9.95 -9.70
CA PRO A 508 0.29 11.09 -9.83
C PRO A 508 1.03 12.44 -9.63
N ALA A 509 0.47 13.56 -10.10
CA ALA A 509 1.00 14.89 -9.78
C ALA A 509 0.56 15.36 -8.38
N ASP A 510 1.31 16.27 -7.75
CA ASP A 510 1.03 16.78 -6.39
C ASP A 510 -0.37 17.41 -6.27
N ASP A 511 -0.74 18.28 -7.23
CA ASP A 511 -2.04 18.96 -7.25
C ASP A 511 -3.13 18.12 -7.94
N GLY A 512 -2.87 16.84 -8.21
CA GLY A 512 -3.77 15.93 -8.94
C GLY A 512 -3.79 16.14 -10.46
N ALA A 513 -3.23 17.24 -10.97
CA ALA A 513 -3.11 17.52 -12.41
C ALA A 513 -1.65 17.82 -12.82
N PRO A 514 -1.19 17.33 -13.99
CA PRO A 514 0.13 17.66 -14.51
C PRO A 514 0.22 19.15 -14.88
N SER A 515 1.43 19.72 -14.86
CA SER A 515 1.64 21.12 -15.26
C SER A 515 1.55 21.30 -16.79
N GLU A 516 1.26 22.51 -17.28
CA GLU A 516 1.27 22.79 -18.72
C GLU A 516 2.63 22.49 -19.37
N ALA A 517 3.73 22.87 -18.73
CA ALA A 517 5.08 22.61 -19.21
C ALA A 517 5.38 21.11 -19.34
N GLU A 518 4.85 20.30 -18.42
CA GLU A 518 4.98 18.84 -18.48
C GLU A 518 4.18 18.23 -19.64
N VAL A 519 2.95 18.70 -19.86
CA VAL A 519 2.16 18.25 -21.01
C VAL A 519 2.83 18.65 -22.32
N ASP A 520 3.28 19.90 -22.43
CA ASP A 520 4.00 20.41 -23.61
C ASP A 520 5.26 19.58 -23.90
N ALA A 521 6.00 19.14 -22.88
CA ALA A 521 7.15 18.26 -23.04
C ALA A 521 6.78 16.88 -23.60
N VAL A 522 5.65 16.30 -23.16
CA VAL A 522 5.19 14.98 -23.63
C VAL A 522 4.59 15.03 -25.03
N ILE A 523 3.98 16.16 -25.43
CA ILE A 523 3.40 16.35 -26.79
C ILE A 523 4.44 16.07 -27.88
N HIS A 524 5.70 16.48 -27.68
CA HIS A 524 6.78 16.24 -28.65
C HIS A 524 7.02 14.74 -28.94
N PHE A 525 6.68 13.86 -28.00
CA PHE A 525 6.87 12.43 -28.12
C PHE A 525 5.65 11.69 -28.69
N ALA A 526 4.52 12.38 -28.88
CA ALA A 526 3.32 11.86 -29.54
C ALA A 526 3.38 12.06 -31.08
N ASP A 527 4.48 11.63 -31.68
CA ASP A 527 4.74 11.75 -33.12
C ASP A 527 4.93 10.36 -33.77
N VAL A 528 4.65 10.27 -35.08
CA VAL A 528 4.89 9.08 -35.91
C VAL A 528 6.37 8.83 -36.19
N GLU A 529 7.21 9.86 -36.12
CA GLU A 529 8.67 9.72 -36.27
C GLU A 529 9.32 9.08 -35.03
N GLN A 530 8.61 9.06 -33.91
CA GLN A 530 9.09 8.47 -32.67
C GLN A 530 8.97 6.94 -32.69
N PRO A 531 9.86 6.23 -31.97
CA PRO A 531 9.71 4.78 -31.78
C PRO A 531 8.32 4.43 -31.22
N VAL A 532 7.71 3.36 -31.74
CA VAL A 532 6.33 2.93 -31.41
C VAL A 532 6.09 2.85 -29.89
N ALA A 533 7.08 2.38 -29.14
CA ALA A 533 6.98 2.26 -27.69
C ALA A 533 6.94 3.62 -26.95
N VAL A 534 7.62 4.64 -27.49
CA VAL A 534 7.62 6.01 -26.96
C VAL A 534 6.27 6.68 -27.28
N CYS A 535 5.88 6.66 -28.56
CA CYS A 535 4.59 7.22 -29.02
C CYS A 535 3.41 6.60 -28.27
N ARG A 536 3.42 5.28 -28.05
CA ARG A 536 2.40 4.58 -27.26
C ARG A 536 2.30 5.10 -25.83
N GLU A 537 3.41 5.24 -25.11
CA GLU A 537 3.36 5.74 -23.72
C GLU A 537 2.99 7.24 -23.68
N ALA A 538 3.42 8.04 -24.66
CA ALA A 538 3.02 9.44 -24.79
C ALA A 538 1.51 9.59 -24.97
N LEU A 539 0.90 8.83 -25.88
CA LEU A 539 -0.56 8.82 -26.07
C LEU A 539 -1.30 8.40 -24.80
N LEU A 540 -0.83 7.36 -24.10
CA LEU A 540 -1.42 6.92 -22.83
C LEU A 540 -1.31 7.98 -21.73
N TYR A 541 -0.23 8.76 -21.71
CA TYR A 541 -0.05 9.85 -20.76
C TYR A 541 -0.99 11.02 -21.08
N LEU A 542 -0.97 11.50 -22.34
CA LEU A 542 -1.81 12.61 -22.80
C LEU A 542 -3.30 12.31 -22.68
N GLY A 543 -3.72 11.05 -22.87
CA GLY A 543 -5.11 10.65 -22.72
C GLY A 543 -5.65 10.84 -21.30
N ALA A 544 -4.80 10.74 -20.28
CA ALA A 544 -5.16 10.98 -18.88
C ALA A 544 -4.99 12.44 -18.44
N ALA A 545 -4.30 13.28 -19.22
CA ALA A 545 -4.03 14.68 -18.89
C ALA A 545 -5.29 15.55 -19.10
N PRO A 546 -5.71 16.39 -18.14
CA PRO A 546 -6.94 17.17 -18.22
C PRO A 546 -6.90 18.35 -19.22
N GLN A 547 -5.73 18.75 -19.70
CA GLN A 547 -5.56 19.92 -20.57
C GLN A 547 -6.10 19.68 -21.98
N GLU A 548 -6.82 20.66 -22.54
CA GLU A 548 -7.38 20.60 -23.92
C GLU A 548 -6.29 20.35 -24.98
N ARG A 549 -5.12 20.99 -24.83
CA ARG A 549 -3.95 20.78 -25.72
C ARG A 549 -3.51 19.32 -25.83
N ALA A 550 -3.71 18.52 -24.79
CA ALA A 550 -3.40 17.09 -24.84
C ALA A 550 -4.34 16.36 -25.82
N GLY A 551 -5.62 16.74 -25.86
CA GLY A 551 -6.59 16.29 -26.85
C GLY A 551 -6.20 16.68 -28.27
N ASP A 552 -5.82 17.94 -28.48
CA ASP A 552 -5.34 18.44 -29.78
C ASP A 552 -4.12 17.68 -30.28
N ALA A 553 -3.16 17.39 -29.39
CA ALA A 553 -1.97 16.62 -29.72
C ALA A 553 -2.31 15.17 -30.12
N ILE A 554 -3.23 14.50 -29.41
CA ILE A 554 -3.69 13.16 -29.77
C ILE A 554 -4.42 13.18 -31.13
N ALA A 555 -5.26 14.19 -31.37
CA ALA A 555 -5.95 14.37 -32.66
C ALA A 555 -4.97 14.62 -33.81
N GLY A 556 -3.96 15.47 -33.60
CA GLY A 556 -2.87 15.71 -34.55
C GLY A 556 -2.07 14.45 -34.85
N CYS A 557 -1.71 13.69 -33.82
CA CYS A 557 -1.03 12.41 -33.93
C CYS A 557 -1.86 11.38 -34.72
N LEU A 558 -3.16 11.29 -34.44
CA LEU A 558 -4.10 10.44 -35.19
C LEU A 558 -4.09 10.81 -36.68
N LEU A 559 -4.19 12.09 -37.02
CA LEU A 559 -4.15 12.54 -38.42
C LEU A 559 -2.80 12.19 -39.09
N ALA A 560 -1.68 12.31 -38.38
CA ALA A 560 -0.36 11.90 -38.88
C ALA A 560 -0.28 10.39 -39.12
N LEU A 561 -0.77 9.58 -38.17
CA LEU A 561 -0.86 8.12 -38.29
C LEU A 561 -1.74 7.68 -39.46
N LEU A 562 -2.80 8.43 -39.77
CA LEU A 562 -3.66 8.16 -40.92
C LEU A 562 -2.96 8.45 -42.24
N ARG A 563 -2.20 9.55 -42.31
CA ARG A 563 -1.37 9.85 -43.49
C ARG A 563 -0.33 8.77 -43.72
N CYS A 564 0.30 8.27 -42.66
CA CYS A 564 1.21 7.13 -42.74
C CYS A 564 0.48 5.90 -43.25
N GLY A 565 -0.64 5.49 -42.64
CA GLY A 565 -1.37 4.28 -43.06
C GLY A 565 -1.93 4.28 -44.49
N LEU A 566 -1.93 5.41 -45.19
CA LEU A 566 -2.30 5.53 -46.61
C LEU A 566 -1.14 5.26 -47.57
N ASP A 567 0.09 5.31 -47.07
CA ASP A 567 1.29 5.02 -47.86
C ASP A 567 1.35 3.52 -48.19
N ARG A 568 1.48 3.22 -49.48
CA ARG A 568 1.40 1.86 -50.03
C ARG A 568 2.73 1.12 -49.92
N ASP A 569 3.81 1.83 -49.65
CA ASP A 569 5.17 1.29 -49.61
C ASP A 569 5.64 0.97 -48.18
N ILE A 570 4.73 1.01 -47.20
CA ILE A 570 5.04 0.72 -45.80
C ILE A 570 5.23 -0.79 -45.56
N GLU A 571 6.30 -1.13 -44.85
CA GLU A 571 6.55 -2.49 -44.37
C GLU A 571 5.41 -3.02 -43.49
N GLU A 572 5.01 -4.28 -43.68
CA GLU A 572 3.84 -4.90 -43.02
C GLU A 572 3.90 -4.78 -41.48
N GLY A 573 5.09 -4.92 -40.87
CA GLY A 573 5.27 -4.76 -39.42
C GLY A 573 5.05 -3.33 -38.92
N VAL A 574 5.40 -2.32 -39.73
CA VAL A 574 5.16 -0.90 -39.43
C VAL A 574 3.69 -0.56 -39.60
N ALA A 575 3.04 -1.08 -40.64
CA ALA A 575 1.60 -0.88 -40.87
C ALA A 575 0.75 -1.40 -39.69
N ASP A 576 1.08 -2.57 -39.16
CA ASP A 576 0.42 -3.16 -37.98
C ASP A 576 0.67 -2.35 -36.70
N ALA A 577 1.88 -1.81 -36.52
CA ALA A 577 2.19 -0.90 -35.41
C ALA A 577 1.41 0.43 -35.50
N VAL A 578 1.32 1.02 -36.69
CA VAL A 578 0.54 2.24 -36.96
C VAL A 578 -0.95 1.99 -36.67
N ALA A 579 -1.51 0.88 -37.12
CA ALA A 579 -2.90 0.52 -36.85
C ALA A 579 -3.19 0.39 -35.34
N ARG A 580 -2.27 -0.20 -34.56
CA ARG A 580 -2.39 -0.26 -33.09
C ARG A 580 -2.35 1.12 -32.44
N LEU A 581 -1.47 2.01 -32.89
CA LEU A 581 -1.40 3.38 -32.39
C LEU A 581 -2.65 4.19 -32.74
N GLN A 582 -3.24 3.99 -33.93
CA GLN A 582 -4.51 4.62 -34.32
C GLN A 582 -5.65 4.20 -33.38
N ILE A 583 -5.80 2.90 -33.11
CA ILE A 583 -6.81 2.38 -32.18
C ILE A 583 -6.60 2.96 -30.78
N LEU A 584 -5.34 3.07 -30.33
CA LEU A 584 -5.01 3.67 -29.04
C LEU A 584 -5.39 5.15 -28.99
N ALA A 585 -5.02 5.95 -29.99
CA ALA A 585 -5.35 7.37 -30.06
C ALA A 585 -6.87 7.60 -30.03
N LEU A 586 -7.64 6.83 -30.80
CA LEU A 586 -9.10 6.86 -30.78
C LEU A 586 -9.66 6.51 -29.40
N ARG A 587 -9.13 5.47 -28.73
CA ARG A 587 -9.53 5.12 -27.37
C ARG A 587 -9.28 6.26 -26.40
N GLN A 588 -8.11 6.90 -26.49
CA GLN A 588 -7.78 8.01 -25.59
C GLN A 588 -8.72 9.18 -25.81
N LEU A 589 -8.98 9.60 -27.06
CA LEU A 589 -9.93 10.67 -27.38
C LEU A 589 -11.35 10.40 -26.86
N LEU A 590 -11.85 9.15 -26.99
CA LEU A 590 -13.19 8.75 -26.51
C LEU A 590 -13.30 8.65 -24.97
N GLN A 591 -12.19 8.60 -24.23
CA GLN A 591 -12.19 8.56 -22.77
C GLN A 591 -12.13 9.95 -22.13
N ARG A 592 -11.79 10.99 -22.92
CA ARG A 592 -11.69 12.37 -22.44
C ARG A 592 -13.08 12.94 -22.13
N PRO A 593 -13.17 13.98 -21.29
CA PRO A 593 -14.45 14.63 -21.02
C PRO A 593 -14.87 15.62 -22.11
N GLU A 594 -13.96 16.10 -22.97
CA GLU A 594 -14.30 17.16 -23.93
C GLU A 594 -15.10 16.64 -25.13
N PRO A 595 -16.24 17.29 -25.49
CA PRO A 595 -17.02 16.93 -26.68
C PRO A 595 -16.25 17.05 -28.00
N GLU A 596 -15.26 17.96 -28.09
CA GLU A 596 -14.44 18.15 -29.29
C GLU A 596 -13.56 16.92 -29.57
N SER A 597 -12.98 16.33 -28.54
CA SER A 597 -12.22 15.07 -28.62
C SER A 597 -13.10 13.93 -29.12
N HIS A 598 -14.34 13.84 -28.65
CA HIS A 598 -15.32 12.85 -29.14
C HIS A 598 -15.68 13.08 -30.61
N ALA A 599 -15.89 14.34 -31.02
CA ALA A 599 -16.25 14.67 -32.39
C ALA A 599 -15.19 14.20 -33.39
N VAL A 600 -13.90 14.43 -33.09
CA VAL A 600 -12.78 13.96 -33.94
C VAL A 600 -12.76 12.43 -34.04
N ALA A 601 -12.88 11.73 -32.91
CA ALA A 601 -12.84 10.27 -32.88
C ALA A 601 -14.05 9.63 -33.58
N LEU A 602 -15.26 10.17 -33.35
CA LEU A 602 -16.49 9.68 -33.99
C LEU A 602 -16.49 9.97 -35.50
N ASP A 603 -16.05 11.16 -35.92
CA ASP A 603 -15.94 11.51 -37.33
C ASP A 603 -15.06 10.49 -38.08
N PHE A 604 -13.93 10.12 -37.48
CA PHE A 604 -13.06 9.07 -37.99
C PHE A 604 -13.77 7.72 -38.09
N LEU A 605 -14.32 7.22 -36.97
CA LEU A 605 -14.96 5.90 -36.90
C LEU A 605 -16.13 5.77 -37.90
N ILE A 606 -16.89 6.83 -38.11
CA ILE A 606 -18.06 6.85 -39.00
C ILE A 606 -17.63 6.86 -40.47
N LYS A 607 -16.60 7.65 -40.82
CA LYS A 607 -16.10 7.79 -42.19
C LYS A 607 -15.24 6.61 -42.63
N GLU A 608 -14.72 5.81 -41.70
CA GLU A 608 -13.82 4.72 -42.02
C GLU A 608 -14.46 3.69 -42.97
N SER A 609 -13.68 3.28 -43.97
CA SER A 609 -14.13 2.42 -45.06
C SER A 609 -13.96 0.93 -44.74
N ARG A 610 -12.97 0.59 -43.91
CA ARG A 610 -12.69 -0.77 -43.46
C ARG A 610 -13.04 -0.91 -41.98
N TRP A 611 -14.19 -1.52 -41.69
CA TRP A 611 -14.59 -1.76 -40.31
C TRP A 611 -13.72 -2.84 -39.67
N GLN A 612 -13.14 -2.54 -38.50
CA GLN A 612 -12.34 -3.48 -37.71
C GLN A 612 -13.09 -3.87 -36.43
N PRO A 613 -12.91 -5.10 -35.91
CA PRO A 613 -13.54 -5.52 -34.65
C PRO A 613 -13.21 -4.60 -33.47
N ALA A 614 -12.02 -3.99 -33.46
CA ALA A 614 -11.62 -3.04 -32.43
C ALA A 614 -12.52 -1.79 -32.37
N TYR A 615 -13.04 -1.31 -33.51
CA TYR A 615 -13.93 -0.15 -33.55
C TYR A 615 -15.29 -0.43 -32.90
N THR A 616 -15.80 -1.65 -33.07
CA THR A 616 -17.00 -2.12 -32.36
C THR A 616 -16.81 -2.05 -30.84
N GLU A 617 -15.64 -2.49 -30.36
CA GLU A 617 -15.33 -2.45 -28.94
C GLU A 617 -15.20 -1.02 -28.42
N LEU A 618 -14.55 -0.12 -29.16
CA LEU A 618 -14.39 1.29 -28.78
C LEU A 618 -15.74 1.99 -28.60
N LEU A 619 -16.66 1.84 -29.56
CA LEU A 619 -18.01 2.43 -29.45
C LEU A 619 -18.82 1.83 -28.30
N ARG A 620 -18.66 0.53 -28.04
CA ARG A 620 -19.28 -0.14 -26.90
C ARG A 620 -18.72 0.34 -25.56
N GLU A 621 -17.41 0.59 -25.48
CA GLU A 621 -16.75 1.18 -24.31
C GLU A 621 -17.23 2.61 -24.06
N PHE A 622 -17.32 3.41 -25.12
CA PHE A 622 -17.85 4.79 -25.07
C PHE A 622 -19.27 4.84 -24.51
N GLY A 623 -20.16 3.94 -24.96
CA GLY A 623 -21.55 3.85 -24.46
C GLY A 623 -21.74 3.23 -23.07
N ARG A 624 -20.65 2.90 -22.34
CA ARG A 624 -20.78 2.40 -20.96
C ARG A 624 -21.29 3.48 -20.01
N LYS A 625 -21.01 4.75 -20.27
CA LYS A 625 -21.56 5.89 -19.50
C LYS A 625 -22.71 6.52 -20.30
N PRO A 626 -23.78 6.98 -19.64
CA PRO A 626 -24.86 7.65 -20.35
C PRO A 626 -24.37 9.00 -20.91
N LEU A 627 -24.76 9.34 -22.15
CA LEU A 627 -24.26 10.50 -22.89
C LEU A 627 -25.11 11.78 -22.68
N PHE A 628 -25.76 11.93 -21.53
CA PHE A 628 -26.65 13.08 -21.27
C PHE A 628 -25.96 14.45 -21.37
N GLY A 629 -24.67 14.51 -21.02
CA GLY A 629 -23.87 15.73 -21.05
C GLY A 629 -23.24 16.08 -22.40
N ASP A 630 -23.42 15.24 -23.43
CA ASP A 630 -22.81 15.42 -24.75
C ASP A 630 -23.83 15.24 -25.90
N PRO A 631 -24.64 16.27 -26.18
CA PRO A 631 -25.64 16.22 -27.24
C PRO A 631 -25.02 16.15 -28.64
N ALA A 632 -23.78 16.64 -28.81
CA ALA A 632 -23.10 16.64 -30.11
C ALA A 632 -22.72 15.21 -30.53
N SER A 633 -22.21 14.40 -29.61
CA SER A 633 -21.93 12.98 -29.86
C SER A 633 -23.20 12.17 -30.10
N VAL A 634 -24.27 12.43 -29.34
CA VAL A 634 -25.58 11.77 -29.55
C VAL A 634 -26.12 12.08 -30.95
N ARG A 635 -26.05 13.34 -31.38
CA ARG A 635 -26.45 13.75 -32.74
C ARG A 635 -25.58 13.06 -33.81
N THR A 636 -24.27 13.05 -33.63
CA THR A 636 -23.33 12.42 -34.57
C THR A 636 -23.60 10.92 -34.71
N LEU A 637 -23.87 10.22 -33.60
CA LEU A 637 -24.20 8.79 -33.60
C LEU A 637 -25.57 8.50 -34.21
N THR A 638 -26.58 9.32 -33.95
CA THR A 638 -27.93 9.14 -34.54
C THR A 638 -27.94 9.45 -36.04
N GLU A 639 -27.23 10.49 -36.49
CA GLU A 639 -27.03 10.77 -37.92
C GLU A 639 -26.25 9.63 -38.61
N ALA A 640 -25.21 9.10 -37.95
CA ALA A 640 -24.46 7.95 -38.46
C ALA A 640 -25.30 6.67 -38.53
N LEU A 641 -26.20 6.46 -37.57
CA LEU A 641 -27.14 5.35 -37.55
C LEU A 641 -28.05 5.39 -38.79
N ASP A 642 -28.63 6.55 -39.08
CA ASP A 642 -29.49 6.76 -40.25
C ASP A 642 -28.72 6.58 -41.57
N LEU A 643 -27.53 7.19 -41.69
CA LEU A 643 -26.69 7.08 -42.89
C LEU A 643 -26.23 5.64 -43.15
N THR A 644 -25.85 4.91 -42.09
CA THR A 644 -25.39 3.52 -42.22
C THR A 644 -26.55 2.61 -42.62
N ALA A 645 -27.75 2.85 -42.10
CA ALA A 645 -28.94 2.10 -42.46
C ALA A 645 -29.39 2.38 -43.92
N GLN A 646 -29.26 3.62 -44.39
CA GLN A 646 -29.58 4.01 -45.77
C GLN A 646 -28.61 3.41 -46.81
N ARG A 647 -27.31 3.30 -46.51
CA ARG A 647 -26.29 2.73 -47.43
C ARG A 647 -26.56 1.28 -47.85
N LYS A 648 -27.33 0.52 -47.05
CA LYS A 648 -27.75 -0.86 -47.39
C LYS A 648 -28.73 -0.93 -48.58
N ARG A 649 -29.41 0.18 -48.92
CA ARG A 649 -30.42 0.24 -50.00
C ARG A 649 -29.84 0.20 -51.42
N PHE A 650 -28.53 0.43 -51.60
CA PHE A 650 -27.94 0.71 -52.92
C PHE A 650 -26.76 -0.18 -53.36
N SER A 651 -26.44 -1.29 -52.68
CA SER A 651 -25.27 -2.12 -53.02
C SER A 651 -25.59 -3.33 -53.93
N GLY A 652 -24.88 -3.43 -55.07
CA GLY A 652 -25.03 -4.51 -56.07
C GLY A 652 -24.45 -5.88 -55.64
N ARG A 653 -25.00 -6.95 -56.23
CA ARG A 653 -25.14 -8.33 -55.67
C ARG A 653 -23.87 -9.09 -55.19
N LEU A 654 -22.64 -8.73 -55.55
CA LEU A 654 -21.43 -9.50 -55.13
C LEU A 654 -20.56 -8.79 -54.08
N LEU A 655 -20.28 -7.49 -54.25
CA LEU A 655 -19.60 -6.65 -53.24
C LEU A 655 -20.53 -6.23 -52.09
N ALA A 656 -21.85 -6.41 -52.26
CA ALA A 656 -22.85 -6.11 -51.24
C ALA A 656 -22.77 -7.03 -50.01
N ARG A 657 -22.38 -8.31 -50.14
CA ARG A 657 -22.37 -9.24 -49.00
C ARG A 657 -21.29 -8.91 -47.97
N LEU A 658 -20.04 -8.75 -48.40
CA LEU A 658 -18.93 -8.38 -47.50
C LEU A 658 -19.09 -6.98 -46.89
N ARG A 659 -19.66 -6.02 -47.64
CA ARG A 659 -19.98 -4.69 -47.10
C ARG A 659 -21.22 -4.69 -46.21
N ALA A 660 -22.17 -5.60 -46.43
CA ALA A 660 -23.36 -5.75 -45.59
C ALA A 660 -22.99 -6.23 -44.19
N ASP A 661 -22.10 -7.22 -44.07
CA ASP A 661 -21.67 -7.75 -42.77
C ASP A 661 -20.94 -6.69 -41.93
N ALA A 662 -20.00 -5.96 -42.54
CA ALA A 662 -19.31 -4.83 -41.90
C ALA A 662 -20.25 -3.66 -41.55
N SER A 663 -21.26 -3.40 -42.38
CA SER A 663 -22.28 -2.38 -42.09
C SER A 663 -23.20 -2.79 -40.93
N GLU A 664 -23.47 -4.08 -40.78
CA GLU A 664 -24.31 -4.61 -39.72
C GLU A 664 -23.58 -4.66 -38.38
N GLU A 665 -22.29 -4.99 -38.36
CA GLU A 665 -21.43 -4.82 -37.19
C GLU A 665 -21.33 -3.36 -36.76
N ARG A 666 -21.16 -2.44 -37.71
CA ARG A 666 -21.16 -0.99 -37.44
C ARG A 666 -22.48 -0.52 -36.83
N LEU A 667 -23.62 -0.96 -37.37
CA LEU A 667 -24.94 -0.65 -36.82
C LEU A 667 -25.08 -1.18 -35.39
N ARG A 668 -24.69 -2.43 -35.13
CA ARG A 668 -24.72 -3.01 -33.78
C ARG A 668 -23.84 -2.24 -32.80
N ALA A 669 -22.68 -1.77 -33.24
CA ALA A 669 -21.78 -0.95 -32.42
C ALA A 669 -22.41 0.39 -32.04
N ILE A 670 -23.00 1.11 -33.00
CA ILE A 670 -23.68 2.40 -32.76
C ILE A 670 -24.89 2.22 -31.84
N VAL A 671 -25.71 1.19 -32.05
CA VAL A 671 -26.85 0.88 -31.17
C VAL A 671 -26.36 0.57 -29.75
N SER A 672 -25.28 -0.19 -29.61
CA SER A 672 -24.69 -0.49 -28.30
C SER A 672 -24.15 0.76 -27.60
N ALA A 673 -23.59 1.71 -28.36
CA ALA A 673 -23.09 2.98 -27.83
C ALA A 673 -24.22 3.85 -27.24
N LEU A 674 -25.43 3.78 -27.81
CA LEU A 674 -26.59 4.56 -27.39
C LEU A 674 -27.42 3.86 -26.30
N ALA A 675 -27.09 2.63 -25.92
CA ALA A 675 -27.99 1.75 -25.17
C ALA A 675 -28.27 2.15 -23.71
N ARG A 676 -27.48 3.06 -23.14
CA ARG A 676 -27.65 3.58 -21.77
C ARG A 676 -28.05 5.05 -21.73
N THR A 677 -28.41 5.64 -22.87
CA THR A 677 -28.74 7.06 -22.99
C THR A 677 -30.25 7.23 -23.26
N PRO A 678 -31.10 7.28 -22.21
CA PRO A 678 -32.55 7.43 -22.35
C PRO A 678 -32.94 8.87 -22.72
N LEU A 679 -32.58 9.27 -23.94
CA LEU A 679 -33.00 10.53 -24.55
C LEU A 679 -34.08 10.28 -25.61
N PRO A 680 -35.08 11.18 -25.74
CA PRO A 680 -36.19 11.01 -26.70
C PRO A 680 -35.74 11.04 -28.17
N GLU A 681 -34.58 11.63 -28.46
CA GLU A 681 -33.95 11.63 -29.79
C GLU A 681 -33.38 10.25 -30.14
N VAL A 682 -32.79 9.57 -29.16
CA VAL A 682 -32.25 8.21 -29.31
C VAL A 682 -33.39 7.21 -29.53
N ASP A 683 -34.48 7.30 -28.77
CA ASP A 683 -35.63 6.42 -28.99
C ASP A 683 -36.26 6.61 -30.38
N ARG A 684 -36.35 7.86 -30.87
CA ARG A 684 -36.81 8.16 -32.23
C ARG A 684 -35.92 7.55 -33.31
N ALA A 685 -34.60 7.69 -33.17
CA ALA A 685 -33.63 7.13 -34.12
C ALA A 685 -33.69 5.58 -34.13
N LEU A 686 -33.76 4.95 -32.95
CA LEU A 686 -33.91 3.49 -32.83
C LEU A 686 -35.26 2.99 -33.36
N ALA A 687 -36.35 3.74 -33.17
CA ALA A 687 -37.66 3.42 -33.72
C ALA A 687 -37.64 3.44 -35.25
N GLY A 688 -36.93 4.39 -35.86
CA GLY A 688 -36.78 4.52 -37.32
C GLY A 688 -36.12 3.32 -38.01
N LEU A 689 -35.38 2.50 -37.26
CA LEU A 689 -34.77 1.25 -37.76
C LEU A 689 -35.76 0.08 -37.86
N SER A 690 -36.91 0.18 -37.20
CA SER A 690 -37.95 -0.87 -37.20
C SER A 690 -38.59 -0.95 -38.58
N GLY A 691 -38.28 -2.00 -39.35
CA GLY A 691 -38.80 -2.24 -40.71
C GLY A 691 -37.78 -2.12 -41.85
N GLN A 692 -36.49 -1.93 -41.56
CA GLN A 692 -35.47 -1.63 -42.59
C GLN A 692 -34.69 -2.83 -43.19
N GLY A 693 -35.21 -4.07 -43.17
CA GLY A 693 -34.48 -5.22 -43.75
C GLY A 693 -33.13 -5.50 -43.06
N LEU A 694 -33.10 -5.31 -41.73
CA LEU A 694 -31.95 -5.59 -40.87
C LEU A 694 -31.87 -7.09 -40.56
N GLY A 695 -30.68 -7.60 -40.22
CA GLY A 695 -30.55 -8.97 -39.75
C GLY A 695 -31.22 -9.16 -38.39
N THR A 696 -31.56 -10.42 -38.08
CA THR A 696 -32.35 -10.80 -36.89
C THR A 696 -31.68 -10.36 -35.59
N GLU A 697 -30.37 -10.53 -35.46
CA GLU A 697 -29.60 -10.15 -34.27
C GLU A 697 -29.65 -8.65 -33.99
N THR A 698 -29.50 -7.82 -35.04
CA THR A 698 -29.54 -6.36 -34.93
C THR A 698 -30.94 -5.87 -34.53
N MET A 699 -32.00 -6.48 -35.07
CA MET A 699 -33.37 -6.17 -34.68
C MET A 699 -33.64 -6.52 -33.21
N HIS A 700 -33.18 -7.68 -32.74
CA HIS A 700 -33.29 -8.06 -31.33
C HIS A 700 -32.54 -7.09 -30.41
N LEU A 701 -31.32 -6.67 -30.79
CA LEU A 701 -30.54 -5.70 -30.01
C LEU A 701 -31.27 -4.35 -29.88
N VAL A 702 -31.83 -3.83 -30.98
CA VAL A 702 -32.60 -2.57 -30.97
C VAL A 702 -33.82 -2.69 -30.06
N ALA A 703 -34.60 -3.78 -30.17
CA ALA A 703 -35.78 -3.99 -29.35
C ALA A 703 -35.46 -4.08 -27.84
N ASN A 704 -34.44 -4.86 -27.48
CA ASN A 704 -34.00 -5.01 -26.08
C ASN A 704 -33.48 -3.69 -25.51
N THR A 705 -32.75 -2.92 -26.31
CA THR A 705 -32.20 -1.62 -25.90
C THR A 705 -33.31 -0.63 -25.59
N ARG A 706 -34.32 -0.51 -26.46
CA ARG A 706 -35.48 0.37 -26.23
C ARG A 706 -36.25 0.00 -24.96
N LYS A 707 -36.38 -1.30 -24.65
CA LYS A 707 -36.99 -1.77 -23.41
C LYS A 707 -36.20 -1.36 -22.17
N ALA A 708 -34.88 -1.59 -22.18
CA ALA A 708 -34.00 -1.27 -21.04
C ALA A 708 -33.95 0.24 -20.74
N LEU A 709 -33.99 1.09 -21.78
CA LEU A 709 -34.02 2.55 -21.62
C LEU A 709 -35.29 3.06 -20.93
N ALA A 710 -36.39 2.30 -20.98
CA ALA A 710 -37.64 2.66 -20.30
C ALA A 710 -37.64 2.35 -18.79
N GLU A 711 -36.73 1.50 -18.31
CA GLU A 711 -36.73 0.96 -16.93
C GLU A 711 -35.77 1.69 -15.95
N GLN A 712 -34.85 2.56 -16.43
CA GLN A 712 -33.69 3.07 -15.66
C GLN A 712 -33.89 4.38 -14.86
N THR A 713 -35.11 4.81 -14.55
CA THR A 713 -35.37 6.19 -14.06
C THR A 713 -35.22 6.45 -12.55
N LEU A 714 -34.81 5.52 -11.67
CA LEU A 714 -34.90 5.74 -10.20
C LEU A 714 -33.82 5.03 -9.33
N THR A 715 -32.77 5.73 -8.84
CA THR A 715 -32.17 5.55 -7.48
C THR A 715 -31.06 6.59 -7.15
N PRO A 716 -31.05 7.24 -5.97
CA PRO A 716 -29.93 8.03 -5.44
C PRO A 716 -28.97 7.25 -4.50
N ALA A 717 -27.76 7.78 -4.27
CA ALA A 717 -26.59 7.13 -3.65
C ALA A 717 -26.42 7.32 -2.11
N SER A 718 -25.68 6.41 -1.45
CA SER A 718 -25.32 6.39 0.00
C SER A 718 -24.09 7.24 0.36
N PRO A 719 -23.91 7.65 1.64
CA PRO A 719 -22.78 8.48 2.10
C PRO A 719 -21.42 7.74 2.09
N PRO A 720 -20.30 8.48 2.04
CA PRO A 720 -18.95 7.91 1.96
C PRO A 720 -18.48 7.36 3.32
N SER A 721 -18.06 6.09 3.35
CA SER A 721 -17.34 5.46 4.46
C SER A 721 -15.93 5.06 4.03
N LEU A 722 -14.95 5.19 4.94
CA LEU A 722 -13.58 4.74 4.71
C LEU A 722 -13.34 3.48 5.55
N THR A 723 -12.96 2.38 4.91
CA THR A 723 -12.67 1.11 5.58
C THR A 723 -11.28 0.62 5.21
N GLY A 724 -10.61 -0.06 6.15
CA GLY A 724 -9.28 -0.62 5.90
C GLY A 724 -8.87 -1.62 6.98
N ASP A 725 -7.63 -2.09 6.90
CA ASP A 725 -7.04 -3.01 7.87
C ASP A 725 -5.88 -2.32 8.59
N LEU A 726 -5.79 -2.46 9.91
CA LEU A 726 -4.78 -1.82 10.75
C LEU A 726 -3.42 -2.51 10.68
N GLN A 727 -3.35 -3.76 10.18
CA GLN A 727 -2.07 -4.38 9.82
C GLN A 727 -1.34 -3.59 8.72
N LEU A 728 -2.07 -2.77 7.96
CA LEU A 728 -1.63 -2.06 6.76
C LEU A 728 -0.99 -0.69 7.05
N PHE A 729 -1.61 0.09 7.95
CA PHE A 729 -1.17 1.47 8.27
C PHE A 729 -0.40 1.55 9.58
N GLY A 730 -0.60 0.58 10.47
CA GLY A 730 -0.39 0.74 11.89
C GLY A 730 -1.35 1.79 12.47
N MET A 731 -1.84 1.53 13.67
CA MET A 731 -2.68 2.50 14.41
C MET A 731 -2.05 3.92 14.47
N PRO A 732 -0.74 4.09 14.71
CA PRO A 732 -0.09 5.41 14.69
C PRO A 732 -0.16 6.13 13.33
N GLY A 733 0.10 5.42 12.23
CA GLY A 733 0.13 6.01 10.89
C GLY A 733 -1.26 6.45 10.43
N LEU A 734 -2.28 5.64 10.74
CA LEU A 734 -3.68 6.01 10.52
C LEU A 734 -4.05 7.27 11.29
N LEU A 735 -3.77 7.33 12.59
CA LEU A 735 -4.12 8.49 13.41
C LEU A 735 -3.37 9.76 13.01
N GLN A 736 -2.10 9.67 12.61
CA GLN A 736 -1.34 10.81 12.08
C GLN A 736 -1.92 11.32 10.76
N THR A 737 -2.39 10.42 9.90
CA THR A 737 -3.06 10.81 8.65
C THR A 737 -4.38 11.53 8.94
N LEU A 738 -5.16 11.02 9.89
CA LEU A 738 -6.43 11.65 10.31
C LEU A 738 -6.21 13.00 11.00
N GLU A 739 -5.12 13.16 11.78
CA GLU A 739 -4.67 14.43 12.36
C GLU A 739 -4.33 15.44 11.26
N ALA A 740 -3.49 15.04 10.29
CA ALA A 740 -3.07 15.90 9.19
C ALA A 740 -4.24 16.34 8.30
N GLN A 741 -5.23 15.46 8.08
CA GLN A 741 -6.44 15.74 7.32
C GLN A 741 -7.52 16.49 8.12
N ARG A 742 -7.31 16.72 9.43
CA ARG A 742 -8.30 17.31 10.35
C ARG A 742 -9.67 16.62 10.30
N THR A 743 -9.66 15.29 10.16
CA THR A 743 -10.90 14.51 9.97
C THR A 743 -11.75 14.49 11.23
N SER A 744 -13.08 14.55 11.08
CA SER A 744 -14.04 14.41 12.17
C SER A 744 -14.95 13.21 11.91
N GLY A 745 -15.16 12.39 12.93
CA GLY A 745 -15.97 11.18 12.80
C GLY A 745 -15.68 10.13 13.86
N LEU A 746 -16.31 8.96 13.69
CA LEU A 746 -16.14 7.82 14.58
C LEU A 746 -15.27 6.75 13.89
N LEU A 747 -14.11 6.48 14.47
CA LEU A 747 -13.24 5.38 14.09
C LEU A 747 -13.57 4.16 14.97
N THR A 748 -14.06 3.10 14.35
CA THR A 748 -14.37 1.83 15.04
C THR A 748 -13.34 0.79 14.65
N LEU A 749 -12.77 0.10 15.65
CA LEU A 749 -11.83 -0.99 15.45
C LEU A 749 -12.51 -2.33 15.75
N SER A 750 -12.48 -3.25 14.79
CA SER A 750 -13.13 -4.56 14.90
C SER A 750 -12.16 -5.70 14.60
N GLY A 751 -12.36 -6.84 15.28
CA GLY A 751 -11.58 -8.05 15.06
C GLY A 751 -12.02 -8.88 13.86
N GLN A 752 -11.28 -9.97 13.57
CA GLN A 752 -11.64 -10.95 12.52
C GLN A 752 -13.03 -11.59 12.73
N GLU A 753 -13.51 -11.65 13.97
CA GLU A 753 -14.85 -12.17 14.33
C GLU A 753 -15.96 -11.08 14.33
N SER A 754 -15.74 -9.92 13.71
CA SER A 754 -16.69 -8.80 13.61
C SER A 754 -17.17 -8.20 14.95
N ARG A 755 -16.42 -8.39 16.03
CA ARG A 755 -16.70 -7.77 17.33
C ARG A 755 -15.94 -6.45 17.45
N ASP A 756 -16.66 -5.37 17.75
CA ASP A 756 -16.07 -4.06 18.09
C ASP A 756 -15.19 -4.18 19.33
N TRP A 757 -13.91 -3.83 19.21
CA TRP A 757 -12.94 -3.86 20.30
C TRP A 757 -12.65 -2.46 20.87
N ALA A 758 -12.60 -1.45 19.99
CA ALA A 758 -12.31 -0.09 20.40
C ALA A 758 -13.08 0.93 19.57
N LYS A 759 -13.36 2.10 20.19
CA LYS A 759 -13.98 3.24 19.52
C LYS A 759 -13.19 4.50 19.84
N LEU A 760 -12.77 5.22 18.80
CA LEU A 760 -12.04 6.47 18.88
C LEU A 760 -12.88 7.56 18.22
N ARG A 761 -13.17 8.63 18.96
CA ARG A 761 -13.92 9.77 18.43
C ARG A 761 -12.96 10.89 18.08
N LEU A 762 -13.03 11.36 16.84
CA LEU A 762 -12.16 12.40 16.30
C LEU A 762 -12.97 13.67 16.03
N TYR A 763 -12.40 14.81 16.36
CA TYR A 763 -12.95 16.13 16.05
C TYR A 763 -11.83 17.03 15.56
N GLN A 764 -11.93 17.49 14.31
CA GLN A 764 -10.93 18.35 13.66
C GLN A 764 -9.49 17.78 13.72
N GLY A 765 -9.33 16.46 13.67
CA GLY A 765 -8.03 15.80 13.78
C GLY A 765 -7.53 15.58 15.21
N GLU A 766 -8.26 16.05 16.23
CA GLU A 766 -7.95 15.77 17.64
C GLU A 766 -8.77 14.58 18.15
N LEU A 767 -8.20 13.84 19.10
CA LEU A 767 -8.87 12.71 19.73
C LEU A 767 -9.71 13.20 20.91
N VAL A 768 -11.03 13.02 20.87
CA VAL A 768 -11.97 13.54 21.86
C VAL A 768 -12.48 12.48 22.84
N ASP A 769 -12.47 11.21 22.45
CA ASP A 769 -12.75 10.11 23.36
C ASP A 769 -12.11 8.81 22.86
N THR A 770 -11.81 7.91 23.78
CA THR A 770 -11.35 6.56 23.45
C THR A 770 -11.99 5.57 24.41
N VAL A 771 -12.59 4.53 23.87
CA VAL A 771 -13.22 3.45 24.63
C VAL A 771 -12.59 2.13 24.21
N PHE A 772 -12.10 1.37 25.19
CA PHE A 772 -11.57 0.02 25.02
C PHE A 772 -12.08 -0.89 26.14
N GLY A 773 -13.02 -1.77 25.85
CA GLY A 773 -13.68 -2.59 26.87
C GLY A 773 -14.31 -1.75 27.99
N LYS A 774 -13.83 -1.91 29.23
CA LYS A 774 -14.27 -1.12 30.40
C LYS A 774 -13.49 0.19 30.59
N ARG A 775 -12.39 0.39 29.86
CA ARG A 775 -11.49 1.55 29.99
C ARG A 775 -11.97 2.69 29.10
N ARG A 776 -11.80 3.93 29.57
CA ARG A 776 -12.14 5.15 28.82
C ARG A 776 -11.03 6.21 28.87
N GLY A 777 -11.02 7.14 27.92
CA GLY A 777 -10.11 8.28 27.85
C GLY A 777 -8.66 7.89 27.54
N ARG A 778 -7.70 8.69 28.02
CA ARG A 778 -6.25 8.44 27.81
C ARG A 778 -5.79 7.04 28.24
N SER A 779 -6.32 6.49 29.34
CA SER A 779 -5.99 5.13 29.79
C SER A 779 -6.40 4.06 28.78
N ALA A 780 -7.56 4.22 28.13
CA ALA A 780 -7.99 3.31 27.06
C ALA A 780 -7.09 3.43 25.83
N PHE A 781 -6.71 4.65 25.47
CA PHE A 781 -5.78 4.91 24.36
C PHE A 781 -4.42 4.26 24.59
N PHE A 782 -3.78 4.49 25.74
CA PHE A 782 -2.48 3.88 26.06
C PHE A 782 -2.56 2.36 26.15
N HIS A 783 -3.65 1.82 26.73
CA HIS A 783 -3.83 0.38 26.81
C HIS A 783 -4.01 -0.26 25.42
N LEU A 784 -4.74 0.39 24.51
CA LEU A 784 -4.85 -0.02 23.10
C LEU A 784 -3.48 -0.06 22.43
N MET A 785 -2.61 0.92 22.69
CA MET A 785 -1.26 0.97 22.13
C MET A 785 -0.29 -0.06 22.69
N GLN A 786 -0.49 -0.51 23.93
CA GLN A 786 0.34 -1.53 24.59
C GLN A 786 0.06 -2.96 24.08
N HIS A 787 -1.02 -3.16 23.32
CA HIS A 787 -1.45 -4.47 22.81
C HIS A 787 -1.69 -4.38 21.30
N PRO A 788 -0.69 -4.66 20.45
CA PRO A 788 -0.88 -4.62 19.01
C PRO A 788 -1.87 -5.71 18.57
N PHE A 789 -3.00 -5.31 18.02
CA PHE A 789 -4.05 -6.21 17.52
C PHE A 789 -4.10 -6.19 15.99
N ALA A 790 -4.37 -7.35 15.39
CA ALA A 790 -4.78 -7.47 14.00
C ALA A 790 -6.27 -7.12 13.86
N CYS A 791 -6.60 -5.90 13.42
CA CYS A 791 -7.97 -5.38 13.37
C CYS A 791 -8.31 -4.75 12.03
N ARG A 792 -9.57 -4.76 11.64
CA ARG A 792 -10.10 -3.83 10.64
C ARG A 792 -10.53 -2.52 11.28
N PHE A 793 -10.51 -1.45 10.51
CA PHE A 793 -11.05 -0.16 10.92
C PHE A 793 -12.14 0.31 9.97
N GLU A 794 -13.11 1.00 10.53
CA GLU A 794 -14.15 1.71 9.80
C GLU A 794 -14.24 3.13 10.34
N LEU A 795 -14.14 4.10 9.42
CA LEU A 795 -14.32 5.50 9.70
C LEU A 795 -15.58 5.98 8.99
N VAL A 796 -16.54 6.40 9.81
CA VAL A 796 -17.74 7.10 9.36
C VAL A 796 -17.47 8.60 9.55
N VAL A 797 -17.42 9.33 8.43
CA VAL A 797 -17.19 10.78 8.43
C VAL A 797 -18.50 11.49 8.74
N ASP A 798 -18.49 12.34 9.77
CA ASP A 798 -19.68 13.10 10.16
C ASP A 798 -19.85 14.35 9.28
N GLU A 799 -20.96 14.46 8.54
CA GLU A 799 -21.29 15.68 7.78
C GLU A 799 -21.62 16.89 8.68
N LYS A 800 -22.03 16.63 9.94
CA LYS A 800 -22.28 17.64 10.99
C LYS A 800 -21.64 17.20 12.31
N PRO A 801 -20.41 17.62 12.61
CA PRO A 801 -19.69 17.16 13.79
C PRO A 801 -20.30 17.74 15.08
N THR A 802 -20.58 16.89 16.07
CA THR A 802 -21.18 17.26 17.37
C THR A 802 -20.14 17.07 18.49
N ALA A 803 -19.99 18.04 19.41
CA ALA A 803 -19.16 17.92 20.63
C ALA A 803 -20.04 18.08 21.91
N PRO A 804 -19.71 17.57 23.13
CA PRO A 804 -18.44 16.98 23.65
C PRO A 804 -18.57 15.70 24.56
N MET A 805 -17.45 15.09 25.01
CA MET A 805 -17.04 14.90 26.43
C MET A 805 -15.55 14.45 26.52
N GLN A 806 -14.74 15.19 27.30
CA GLN A 806 -13.26 15.17 27.46
C GLN A 806 -12.68 13.99 28.27
N GLU A 807 -11.37 13.68 28.35
CA GLU A 807 -10.15 14.18 27.65
C GLU A 807 -9.39 13.03 26.97
N PRO A 808 -9.23 13.14 25.66
CA PRO A 808 -7.94 13.02 24.97
C PRO A 808 -7.63 14.33 24.21
N GLY A 809 -6.43 14.46 23.65
CA GLY A 809 -5.91 15.72 23.12
C GLY A 809 -5.19 15.54 21.78
N PRO A 810 -4.13 16.31 21.47
CA PRO A 810 -3.40 16.18 20.21
C PRO A 810 -2.83 14.77 20.07
N ILE A 811 -2.97 14.19 18.87
CA ILE A 811 -2.70 12.77 18.61
C ILE A 811 -1.20 12.49 18.72
N THR A 812 -0.37 13.36 18.13
CA THR A 812 1.09 13.15 18.11
C THR A 812 1.71 13.04 19.52
N PRO A 813 1.46 13.97 20.47
CA PRO A 813 1.96 13.83 21.84
C PRO A 813 1.46 12.57 22.56
N LEU A 814 0.20 12.18 22.34
CA LEU A 814 -0.34 10.95 22.91
C LEU A 814 0.35 9.71 22.35
N LEU A 815 0.66 9.68 21.05
CA LEU A 815 1.39 8.56 20.42
C LEU A 815 2.82 8.43 20.96
N LEU A 816 3.53 9.54 21.14
CA LEU A 816 4.89 9.53 21.70
C LEU A 816 4.91 9.02 23.15
N GLU A 817 3.95 9.45 23.96
CA GLU A 817 3.82 8.95 25.34
C GLU A 817 3.41 7.47 25.36
N ALA A 818 2.53 7.04 24.44
CA ALA A 818 2.14 5.64 24.32
C ALA A 818 3.32 4.73 23.98
N LEU A 819 4.21 5.17 23.07
CA LEU A 819 5.45 4.49 22.71
C LEU A 819 6.37 4.31 23.93
N ARG A 820 6.64 5.41 24.65
CA ARG A 820 7.48 5.39 25.85
C ARG A 820 6.94 4.39 26.88
N ARG A 821 5.62 4.42 27.12
CA ARG A 821 4.95 3.49 28.04
C ARG A 821 5.01 2.03 27.57
N ALA A 822 4.89 1.77 26.27
CA ALA A 822 4.94 0.41 25.74
C ALA A 822 6.35 -0.22 25.92
N ASP A 823 7.41 0.55 25.66
CA ASP A 823 8.80 0.09 25.87
C ASP A 823 9.10 -0.13 27.36
N GLU A 824 8.72 0.82 28.23
CA GLU A 824 8.85 0.67 29.69
C GLU A 824 8.06 -0.51 30.23
N LEU A 825 6.85 -0.75 29.72
CA LEU A 825 6.02 -1.88 30.11
C LEU A 825 6.68 -3.22 29.75
N HIS A 826 7.36 -3.31 28.61
CA HIS A 826 8.10 -4.50 28.22
C HIS A 826 9.17 -4.81 29.27
N GLN A 827 9.98 -3.82 29.65
CA GLN A 827 11.03 -3.96 30.67
C GLN A 827 10.48 -4.30 32.06
N MET A 828 9.36 -3.70 32.45
CA MET A 828 8.72 -4.03 33.72
C MET A 828 8.18 -5.47 33.72
N ARG A 829 7.82 -6.02 32.55
CA ARG A 829 7.31 -7.39 32.41
C ARG A 829 8.40 -8.47 32.48
N ALA A 830 9.67 -8.21 32.18
CA ALA A 830 10.74 -9.16 32.59
C ALA A 830 11.49 -8.79 33.87
N LEU A 831 11.17 -7.67 34.54
CA LEU A 831 11.39 -7.59 35.99
C LEU A 831 10.35 -8.41 36.76
N VAL A 832 9.07 -8.26 36.43
CA VAL A 832 7.97 -8.99 37.06
C VAL A 832 7.15 -9.69 35.97
N PRO A 833 7.20 -11.02 35.83
CA PRO A 833 6.38 -11.75 34.84
C PRO A 833 4.89 -11.64 35.06
N GLY A 834 4.10 -11.95 34.03
CA GLY A 834 2.64 -12.11 34.13
C GLY A 834 2.22 -13.15 35.16
N GLU A 835 2.82 -14.34 35.09
CA GLU A 835 2.47 -15.49 35.93
C GLU A 835 3.03 -15.41 37.36
N GLN A 836 3.90 -14.44 37.64
CA GLN A 836 4.58 -14.35 38.91
C GLN A 836 3.63 -13.89 40.01
N VAL A 837 3.53 -14.69 41.08
CA VAL A 837 2.82 -14.33 42.30
C VAL A 837 3.69 -13.41 43.15
N LEU A 838 3.08 -12.35 43.67
CA LEU A 838 3.72 -11.34 44.50
C LEU A 838 3.35 -11.54 45.96
N GLN A 839 4.31 -11.30 46.86
CA GLN A 839 4.11 -11.35 48.31
C GLN A 839 4.47 -10.01 48.96
N PRO A 840 3.77 -9.62 50.04
CA PRO A 840 4.14 -8.43 50.79
C PRO A 840 5.52 -8.60 51.43
N GLY A 841 6.37 -7.58 51.29
CA GLY A 841 7.69 -7.50 51.93
C GLY A 841 7.64 -6.85 53.31
N ASP A 842 8.81 -6.49 53.83
CA ASP A 842 8.98 -5.94 55.19
C ASP A 842 8.87 -4.40 55.23
N VAL A 843 8.72 -3.77 54.07
CA VAL A 843 8.68 -2.30 53.91
C VAL A 843 7.27 -1.85 53.55
N THR A 844 6.84 -0.72 54.09
CA THR A 844 5.53 -0.13 53.80
C THR A 844 5.46 0.36 52.35
N PRO A 845 4.40 0.02 51.58
CA PRO A 845 4.27 0.46 50.19
C PRO A 845 4.10 1.99 50.10
N THR A 846 4.86 2.61 49.20
CA THR A 846 4.80 4.04 48.88
C THR A 846 4.37 4.28 47.43
N PRO A 847 3.70 5.40 47.10
CA PRO A 847 3.43 5.74 45.70
C PRO A 847 4.72 6.00 44.91
N PRO A 848 4.81 5.62 43.62
CA PRO A 848 5.86 6.11 42.74
C PRO A 848 5.66 7.60 42.42
N GLU A 849 6.73 8.31 42.06
CA GLU A 849 6.68 9.73 41.69
C GLU A 849 5.64 9.98 40.58
N GLY A 850 4.76 10.97 40.77
CA GLY A 850 3.70 11.33 39.83
C GLY A 850 2.55 10.32 39.72
N GLU A 851 2.32 9.48 40.74
CA GLU A 851 1.14 8.61 40.84
C GLU A 851 0.33 8.97 42.09
N ASP A 852 -0.76 9.73 41.88
CA ASP A 852 -1.61 10.26 42.95
C ASP A 852 -2.89 9.42 43.15
N ASP A 853 -3.08 8.35 42.36
CA ASP A 853 -4.26 7.49 42.42
C ASP A 853 -4.21 6.53 43.62
N GLY A 854 -4.65 7.04 44.76
CA GLY A 854 -4.72 6.26 46.00
C GLY A 854 -5.67 5.05 45.94
N GLN A 855 -6.63 5.02 45.01
CA GLN A 855 -7.52 3.86 44.84
C GLN A 855 -6.78 2.72 44.14
N LEU A 856 -6.03 3.03 43.06
CA LEU A 856 -5.18 2.06 42.38
C LEU A 856 -4.22 1.38 43.35
N LEU A 857 -3.50 2.16 44.17
CA LEU A 857 -2.53 1.62 45.14
C LEU A 857 -3.20 0.69 46.15
N ARG A 858 -4.39 1.04 46.68
CA ARG A 858 -5.12 0.18 47.63
C ARG A 858 -5.57 -1.13 46.97
N THR A 859 -6.15 -1.05 45.77
CA THR A 859 -6.63 -2.22 45.03
C THR A 859 -5.49 -3.17 44.71
N LEU A 860 -4.35 -2.66 44.22
CA LEU A 860 -3.17 -3.48 43.94
C LEU A 860 -2.60 -4.11 45.21
N TRP A 861 -2.53 -3.38 46.33
CA TRP A 861 -2.04 -3.94 47.58
C TRP A 861 -2.94 -5.05 48.13
N VAL A 862 -4.27 -4.90 48.00
CA VAL A 862 -5.23 -5.97 48.32
C VAL A 862 -4.98 -7.18 47.44
N HIS A 863 -4.80 -6.99 46.13
CA HIS A 863 -4.54 -8.09 45.19
C HIS A 863 -3.25 -8.86 45.51
N ILE A 864 -2.18 -8.15 45.92
CA ILE A 864 -0.93 -8.77 46.34
C ILE A 864 -1.14 -9.58 47.63
N LYS A 865 -1.87 -9.05 48.61
CA LYS A 865 -2.20 -9.79 49.85
C LYS A 865 -3.03 -11.05 49.59
N THR A 866 -3.88 -11.04 48.57
CA THR A 866 -4.66 -12.22 48.16
C THR A 866 -3.87 -13.19 47.28
N GLY A 867 -2.61 -12.90 46.95
CA GLY A 867 -1.74 -13.78 46.17
C GLY A 867 -2.05 -13.79 44.67
N LEU A 868 -2.61 -12.72 44.11
CA LEU A 868 -2.83 -12.62 42.66
C LEU A 868 -1.50 -12.51 41.90
N SER A 869 -1.47 -13.09 40.70
CA SER A 869 -0.35 -12.91 39.78
C SER A 869 -0.35 -11.49 39.23
N ALA A 870 0.84 -11.00 38.84
CA ALA A 870 0.95 -9.65 38.34
C ALA A 870 0.18 -9.41 37.02
N GLY A 871 0.01 -10.43 36.18
CA GLY A 871 -0.85 -10.38 34.99
C GLY A 871 -2.35 -10.33 35.33
N SER A 872 -2.76 -10.99 36.42
CA SER A 872 -4.14 -10.87 36.92
C SER A 872 -4.42 -9.45 37.45
N CYS A 873 -3.43 -8.83 38.11
CA CYS A 873 -3.51 -7.44 38.53
C CYS A 873 -3.68 -6.48 37.35
N GLU A 874 -2.99 -6.70 36.22
CA GLU A 874 -3.16 -5.90 34.98
C GLU A 874 -4.58 -6.03 34.42
N THR A 875 -5.11 -7.26 34.39
CA THR A 875 -6.41 -7.55 33.75
C THR A 875 -7.58 -6.96 34.55
N GLN A 876 -7.49 -7.00 35.88
CA GLN A 876 -8.56 -6.56 36.79
C GLN A 876 -8.53 -5.05 37.08
N ALA A 877 -7.46 -4.34 36.74
CA ALA A 877 -7.37 -2.90 36.95
C ALA A 877 -8.04 -2.08 35.84
N ASP A 878 -8.75 -1.02 36.23
CA ASP A 878 -9.41 -0.08 35.30
C ASP A 878 -8.46 0.93 34.64
N VAL A 879 -7.15 0.78 34.85
CA VAL A 879 -6.07 1.62 34.28
C VAL A 879 -5.28 0.85 33.22
N ASP A 880 -4.34 1.52 32.54
CA ASP A 880 -3.45 0.88 31.57
C ASP A 880 -2.39 -0.01 32.26
N ALA A 881 -1.88 -1.01 31.53
CA ALA A 881 -1.01 -2.04 32.11
C ALA A 881 0.33 -1.45 32.59
N TRP A 882 0.81 -0.39 31.94
CA TRP A 882 2.01 0.34 32.35
C TRP A 882 1.87 0.96 33.74
N ARG A 883 0.75 1.62 34.08
CA ARG A 883 0.55 2.20 35.43
C ARG A 883 0.58 1.13 36.52
N VAL A 884 -0.09 -0.01 36.29
CA VAL A 884 -0.05 -1.15 37.21
C VAL A 884 1.39 -1.62 37.41
N ARG A 885 2.10 -1.90 36.32
CA ARG A 885 3.47 -2.42 36.35
C ARG A 885 4.47 -1.46 36.96
N ARG A 886 4.27 -0.15 36.77
CA ARG A 886 5.10 0.89 37.39
C ARG A 886 5.00 0.86 38.92
N VAL A 887 3.79 0.71 39.46
CA VAL A 887 3.58 0.56 40.91
C VAL A 887 4.22 -0.73 41.43
N LEU A 888 3.97 -1.86 40.76
CA LEU A 888 4.52 -3.16 41.18
C LEU A 888 6.05 -3.17 41.16
N THR A 889 6.66 -2.58 40.12
CA THR A 889 8.12 -2.47 40.00
C THR A 889 8.70 -1.54 41.05
N HIS A 890 8.05 -0.40 41.34
CA HIS A 890 8.46 0.51 42.42
C HIS A 890 8.43 -0.14 43.80
N TRP A 891 7.39 -0.95 44.08
CA TRP A 891 7.31 -1.70 45.32
C TRP A 891 8.33 -2.84 45.41
N LEU A 892 8.72 -3.42 44.28
CA LEU A 892 9.83 -4.36 44.22
C LEU A 892 11.16 -3.64 44.51
N ASP A 893 11.40 -2.47 43.90
CA ASP A 893 12.63 -1.68 44.06
C ASP A 893 12.83 -1.17 45.50
N THR A 894 11.72 -0.81 46.17
CA THR A 894 11.72 -0.36 47.58
C THR A 894 11.69 -1.51 48.58
N GLY A 895 11.48 -2.76 48.13
CA GLY A 895 11.38 -3.95 48.99
C GLY A 895 10.04 -4.11 49.71
N ALA A 896 9.03 -3.32 49.34
CA ALA A 896 7.66 -3.45 49.85
C ALA A 896 6.94 -4.69 49.28
N VAL A 897 7.41 -5.22 48.16
CA VAL A 897 6.94 -6.46 47.54
C VAL A 897 8.13 -7.35 47.25
N ARG A 898 7.95 -8.67 47.38
CA ARG A 898 8.91 -9.70 46.99
C ARG A 898 8.27 -10.66 45.99
N LEU A 899 9.10 -11.22 45.11
CA LEU A 899 8.67 -12.29 44.22
C LEU A 899 8.54 -13.57 45.03
N ALA A 900 7.37 -14.22 44.98
CA ALA A 900 7.23 -15.54 45.59
C ALA A 900 8.19 -16.53 44.90
N PRO A 901 8.91 -17.39 45.64
CA PRO A 901 9.69 -18.45 45.01
C PRO A 901 8.76 -19.31 44.15
N SER A 902 9.18 -19.59 42.91
CA SER A 902 8.40 -20.43 41.99
C SER A 902 8.02 -21.73 42.69
N ALA A 903 6.73 -22.13 42.63
CA ALA A 903 6.24 -23.32 43.33
C ALA A 903 7.03 -24.60 42.99
N ALA A 904 7.66 -24.64 41.81
CA ALA A 904 8.56 -25.73 41.39
C ALA A 904 9.87 -25.79 42.21
N LEU A 905 10.37 -24.66 42.71
CA LEU A 905 11.63 -24.56 43.45
C LEU A 905 11.46 -24.95 44.93
N VAL A 906 10.28 -24.72 45.50
CA VAL A 906 9.96 -25.13 46.89
C VAL A 906 9.84 -26.65 47.00
N VAL A 907 9.31 -27.32 45.96
CA VAL A 907 9.23 -28.80 45.92
C VAL A 907 10.60 -29.44 45.65
N ALA A 908 11.48 -28.78 44.89
CA ALA A 908 12.83 -29.26 44.61
C ALA A 908 13.84 -29.03 45.75
N ILE A 909 13.61 -28.03 46.63
CA ILE A 909 14.41 -27.82 47.86
C ILE A 909 13.91 -28.70 49.02
N ALA A 910 12.66 -29.15 48.97
CA ALA A 910 12.05 -30.01 49.98
C ALA A 910 12.27 -31.53 49.76
N ASN A 911 12.77 -31.92 48.58
CA ASN A 911 13.28 -33.26 48.26
C ASN A 911 14.81 -33.24 48.23
#